data_AF-A0A1F9DU33-F1
#
_entry.id   AF-A0A1F9DU33-F1
#
_cell.length_a   1.000
_cell.length_b   1.000
_cell.length_c   1.000
_cell.angle_alpha   90.00
_cell.angle_beta   90.00
_cell.angle_gamma   90.00
#
_symmetry.space_group_name_H-M   'P 1'
#
loop_
_entity.id
_entity.type
_entity.pdbx_description
1 polymer ?
#
loop_
_entity_poly.entity_id
_entity_poly.type
_entity_poly.pdbx_seq_one_letter_code
_entity_poly.pdbx_strand_id
1 'polypeptide(L)'
;MNTLFKVFSNVIHFLSARKKKATYGLLFFLIIVLFLGGFKYSESPSFCGLCHNMKEYVDSWKTSSHNKVSCLNCHRNPGVMNHLQGKWVDFQLALTYLMVGKGFKKVHYEVDDGNCMQKGCHKIEDLQRDMVYKNVAFSHGKHLGELRRGIKLRCTSCHAQLVQGAHLTVHGINCFICHYYKAGPRGEEECISCAVGGCTSCHIEPKGDIKVKGWNFNHRKYIARGVACEKCHLSVVQGDGHVPEGKCVECHNEPVILSTKYTSQVMHKKHVTDHKIECSKCHTPLRHEIGSILTFTRSPTICDKCHSKEMHPGPRELYRGSGGIGVPDSPSLMFTTNIDCIACHRKGEESQAALHTTKYAEKAIGEACVDCHGEGYDETLKHWKVLLSKAENESNQRIFNVQKVLYDFEKTRGGAADFKKAQNLLNEARHNYSFVLLGKGVHNIEYSFKLLNAANNKTEQALAAIDKGYKPKEFQTQMTCTTLCHVGVEKRTVPFNDIKFSHETHVTGKSLKCSDCHAPRENHGKTFQKNCADCHHGKEMKKVKCEDCHVSVKRIVQGKGGIGVKERPSNKLDVVECMDCHRGVAAKKKDTFDAIKKRCIECHDQSYGEKVVRWKASSEGLLKKVSPKIDKVREEIGKIELRGGHTFVYRKLFGEAEFNFNLVKRGNGVHNLEYMEELLEFANNRLDEAIKQLAKRK
;
A
#
# COMPACT_ATOMS: atom_id res chain seq x y z
N MET A 1 48.48 -48.58 -86.37
CA MET A 1 48.53 -48.33 -84.91
C MET A 1 48.49 -46.85 -84.48
N ASN A 2 48.42 -45.85 -85.39
CA ASN A 2 48.55 -44.42 -85.01
C ASN A 2 47.28 -43.55 -85.00
N THR A 3 46.12 -44.05 -85.43
CA THR A 3 44.86 -43.26 -85.49
C THR A 3 43.97 -43.43 -84.26
N LEU A 4 43.97 -44.61 -83.63
CA LEU A 4 43.23 -44.86 -82.38
C LEU A 4 43.82 -44.10 -81.17
N PHE A 5 45.15 -43.90 -81.13
CA PHE A 5 45.82 -43.17 -80.03
C PHE A 5 45.48 -41.67 -80.02
N LYS A 6 45.25 -41.05 -81.19
CA LYS A 6 44.90 -39.63 -81.31
C LYS A 6 43.46 -39.32 -80.87
N VAL A 7 42.51 -40.20 -81.19
CA VAL A 7 41.11 -40.03 -80.78
C VAL A 7 40.96 -40.26 -79.27
N PHE A 8 41.64 -41.26 -78.72
CA PHE A 8 41.65 -41.51 -77.28
C PHE A 8 42.31 -40.36 -76.50
N SER A 9 43.42 -39.81 -77.00
CA SER A 9 44.08 -38.63 -76.42
C SER A 9 43.16 -37.40 -76.44
N ASN A 10 42.48 -37.12 -77.55
CA ASN A 10 41.57 -35.96 -77.65
C ASN A 10 40.30 -36.09 -76.79
N VAL A 11 39.74 -37.30 -76.65
CA VAL A 11 38.61 -37.57 -75.76
C VAL A 11 39.05 -37.49 -74.28
N ILE A 12 40.24 -37.99 -73.94
CA ILE A 12 40.83 -37.82 -72.60
C ILE A 12 41.14 -36.35 -72.32
N HIS A 13 41.65 -35.59 -73.29
CA HIS A 13 41.95 -34.17 -73.13
C HIS A 13 40.67 -33.33 -72.99
N PHE A 14 39.61 -33.64 -73.76
CA PHE A 14 38.31 -32.99 -73.69
C PHE A 14 37.55 -33.35 -72.40
N LEU A 15 37.57 -34.63 -71.99
CA LEU A 15 37.06 -35.06 -70.68
C LEU A 15 37.89 -34.46 -69.54
N SER A 16 39.20 -34.30 -69.68
CA SER A 16 40.06 -33.62 -68.69
C SER A 16 39.77 -32.12 -68.64
N ALA A 17 39.46 -31.47 -69.76
CA ALA A 17 39.14 -30.04 -69.81
C ALA A 17 37.75 -29.75 -69.21
N ARG A 18 36.76 -30.61 -69.46
CA ARG A 18 35.43 -30.55 -68.81
C ARG A 18 35.50 -30.89 -67.32
N LYS A 19 36.28 -31.91 -66.94
CA LYS A 19 36.57 -32.22 -65.53
C LYS A 19 37.31 -31.07 -64.85
N LYS A 20 38.30 -30.43 -65.51
CA LYS A 20 39.02 -29.24 -65.01
C LYS A 20 38.08 -28.06 -64.79
N LYS A 21 37.19 -27.74 -65.74
CA LYS A 21 36.18 -26.69 -65.57
C LYS A 21 35.18 -27.00 -64.44
N ALA A 22 34.76 -28.26 -64.31
CA ALA A 22 33.90 -28.71 -63.20
C ALA A 22 34.63 -28.66 -61.85
N THR A 23 35.92 -29.03 -61.78
CA THR A 23 36.72 -28.92 -60.56
C THR A 23 37.01 -27.48 -60.18
N TYR A 24 37.28 -26.59 -61.14
CA TYR A 24 37.43 -25.15 -60.86
C TYR A 24 36.11 -24.52 -60.43
N GLY A 25 34.98 -24.93 -61.01
CA GLY A 25 33.65 -24.52 -60.56
C GLY A 25 33.34 -25.00 -59.14
N LEU A 26 33.68 -26.25 -58.82
CA LEU A 26 33.54 -26.80 -57.47
C LEU A 26 34.46 -26.10 -56.46
N LEU A 27 35.73 -25.83 -56.82
CA LEU A 27 36.67 -25.07 -56.00
C LEU A 27 36.17 -23.65 -55.76
N PHE A 28 35.69 -22.96 -56.79
CA PHE A 28 35.13 -21.62 -56.65
C PHE A 28 33.88 -21.61 -55.77
N PHE A 29 32.97 -22.57 -55.96
CA PHE A 29 31.81 -22.74 -55.08
C PHE A 29 32.22 -23.03 -53.63
N LEU A 30 33.22 -23.89 -53.43
CA LEU A 30 33.74 -24.22 -52.10
C LEU A 30 34.42 -23.00 -51.44
N ILE A 31 35.14 -22.17 -52.20
CA ILE A 31 35.69 -20.90 -51.74
C ILE A 31 34.57 -19.93 -51.34
N ILE A 32 33.49 -19.82 -52.14
CA ILE A 32 32.33 -19.00 -51.78
C ILE A 32 31.67 -19.51 -50.50
N VAL A 33 31.47 -20.82 -50.37
CA VAL A 33 30.87 -21.42 -49.17
C VAL A 33 31.76 -21.19 -47.95
N LEU A 34 33.08 -21.36 -48.07
CA LEU A 34 34.04 -21.06 -47.01
C LEU A 34 34.05 -19.57 -46.66
N PHE A 35 33.98 -18.69 -47.64
CA PHE A 35 33.93 -17.24 -47.44
C PHE A 35 32.64 -16.83 -46.72
N LEU A 36 31.48 -17.32 -47.16
CA LEU A 36 30.19 -17.07 -46.50
C LEU A 36 30.16 -17.68 -45.10
N GLY A 37 30.75 -18.86 -44.91
CA GLY A 37 30.91 -19.51 -43.61
C GLY A 37 31.79 -18.70 -42.66
N GLY A 38 32.95 -18.23 -43.12
CA GLY A 38 33.85 -17.35 -42.38
C GLY A 38 33.21 -15.99 -42.06
N PHE A 39 32.47 -15.43 -43.03
CA PHE A 39 31.73 -14.19 -42.88
C PHE A 39 30.68 -14.32 -41.77
N LYS A 40 29.90 -15.40 -41.76
CA LYS A 40 28.92 -15.69 -40.70
C LYS A 40 29.58 -16.03 -39.36
N TYR A 41 30.70 -16.75 -39.37
CA TYR A 41 31.45 -17.08 -38.15
C TYR A 41 32.00 -15.83 -37.46
N SER A 42 32.44 -14.83 -38.23
CA SER A 42 32.92 -13.55 -37.69
C SER A 42 31.87 -12.74 -36.92
N GLU A 43 30.60 -13.18 -36.94
CA GLU A 43 29.48 -12.59 -36.20
C GLU A 43 29.06 -13.44 -34.99
N SER A 44 29.73 -14.57 -34.81
CA SER A 44 29.43 -15.51 -33.73
C SER A 44 30.04 -15.04 -32.41
N PRO A 45 29.38 -15.34 -31.27
CA PRO A 45 29.96 -15.03 -29.97
C PRO A 45 31.31 -15.72 -29.72
N SER A 46 31.55 -16.88 -30.33
CA SER A 46 32.83 -17.59 -30.29
C SER A 46 33.96 -16.78 -30.95
N PHE A 47 33.68 -16.12 -32.07
CA PHE A 47 34.65 -15.25 -32.73
C PHE A 47 34.92 -13.99 -31.90
N CYS A 48 33.87 -13.34 -31.40
CA CYS A 48 34.01 -12.20 -30.48
C CYS A 48 34.84 -12.58 -29.23
N GLY A 49 34.72 -13.83 -28.76
CA GLY A 49 35.45 -14.40 -27.63
C GLY A 49 36.96 -14.54 -27.81
N LEU A 50 37.46 -14.39 -29.05
CA LEU A 50 38.91 -14.41 -29.32
C LEU A 50 39.62 -13.17 -28.76
N CYS A 51 38.92 -12.03 -28.78
CA CYS A 51 39.42 -10.72 -28.35
C CYS A 51 38.77 -10.22 -27.05
N HIS A 52 37.49 -10.55 -26.80
CA HIS A 52 36.74 -10.08 -25.63
C HIS A 52 36.36 -11.23 -24.69
N ASN A 53 36.17 -10.93 -23.39
CA ASN A 53 35.57 -11.89 -22.47
C ASN A 53 34.06 -11.99 -22.74
N MET A 54 33.67 -12.84 -23.69
CA MET A 54 32.27 -13.02 -24.12
C MET A 54 31.47 -14.04 -23.33
N LYS A 55 32.15 -14.96 -22.62
CA LYS A 55 31.50 -16.11 -21.97
C LYS A 55 30.37 -15.67 -21.03
N GLU A 56 30.66 -14.73 -20.14
CA GLU A 56 29.70 -14.26 -19.14
C GLU A 56 28.52 -13.50 -19.76
N TYR A 57 28.77 -12.71 -20.81
CA TYR A 57 27.71 -11.98 -21.51
C TYR A 57 26.80 -12.92 -22.30
N VAL A 58 27.35 -13.95 -22.93
CA VAL A 58 26.59 -14.98 -23.64
C VAL A 58 25.75 -15.81 -22.68
N ASP A 59 26.32 -16.21 -21.55
CA ASP A 59 25.61 -16.99 -20.53
C ASP A 59 24.44 -16.18 -19.94
N SER A 60 24.65 -14.88 -19.70
CA SER A 60 23.62 -13.92 -19.29
C SER A 60 22.56 -13.64 -20.37
N TRP A 61 22.96 -13.55 -21.64
CA TRP A 61 22.04 -13.34 -22.76
C TRP A 61 21.10 -14.54 -22.96
N LYS A 62 21.62 -15.77 -22.82
CA LYS A 62 20.84 -17.02 -22.95
C LYS A 62 19.66 -17.10 -21.97
N THR A 63 19.78 -16.50 -20.79
CA THR A 63 18.73 -16.49 -19.76
C THR A 63 17.82 -15.25 -19.84
N SER A 64 18.16 -14.27 -20.69
CA SER A 64 17.39 -13.04 -20.86
C SER A 64 16.15 -13.24 -21.75
N SER A 65 15.23 -12.26 -21.70
CA SER A 65 14.07 -12.20 -22.61
C SER A 65 14.46 -12.03 -24.08
N HIS A 66 15.72 -11.70 -24.38
CA HIS A 66 16.25 -11.48 -25.72
C HIS A 66 17.08 -12.66 -26.24
N ASN A 67 17.03 -13.83 -25.61
CA ASN A 67 17.84 -15.01 -25.97
C ASN A 67 17.59 -15.61 -27.36
N LYS A 68 16.60 -15.09 -28.11
CA LYS A 68 16.33 -15.44 -29.51
C LYS A 68 16.72 -14.33 -30.49
N VAL A 69 17.23 -13.21 -30.00
CA VAL A 69 17.66 -12.06 -30.80
C VAL A 69 19.17 -12.11 -30.99
N SER A 70 19.63 -12.03 -32.24
CA SER A 70 21.06 -11.97 -32.56
C SER A 70 21.71 -10.75 -31.90
N CYS A 71 22.91 -10.93 -31.35
CA CYS A 71 23.67 -9.85 -30.70
C CYS A 71 23.81 -8.63 -31.61
N LEU A 72 24.07 -8.86 -32.90
CA LEU A 72 24.27 -7.81 -33.89
C LEU A 72 23.00 -7.02 -34.24
N ASN A 73 21.80 -7.54 -33.94
CA ASN A 73 20.56 -6.78 -34.16
C ASN A 73 20.48 -5.58 -33.21
N CYS A 74 21.12 -5.67 -32.04
CA CYS A 74 21.18 -4.61 -31.04
C CYS A 74 22.51 -3.84 -31.09
N HIS A 75 23.62 -4.55 -31.32
CA HIS A 75 24.98 -4.00 -31.36
C HIS A 75 25.42 -3.55 -32.76
N ARG A 76 24.49 -3.40 -33.70
CA ARG A 76 24.76 -2.80 -35.02
C ARG A 76 23.48 -2.19 -35.57
N ASN A 77 23.59 -0.99 -36.11
CA ASN A 77 22.47 -0.35 -36.80
C ASN A 77 22.08 -1.17 -38.04
N PRO A 78 20.78 -1.24 -38.38
CA PRO A 78 20.30 -2.06 -39.48
C PRO A 78 20.74 -1.47 -40.82
N GLY A 79 20.82 -2.33 -41.84
CA GLY A 79 21.17 -1.93 -43.21
C GLY A 79 22.54 -2.44 -43.67
N VAL A 80 22.65 -2.72 -44.97
CA VAL A 80 23.84 -3.35 -45.58
C VAL A 80 25.08 -2.47 -45.42
N MET A 81 24.95 -1.15 -45.56
CA MET A 81 26.07 -0.22 -45.43
C MET A 81 26.62 -0.17 -43.99
N ASN A 82 25.74 -0.08 -42.99
CA ASN A 82 26.11 -0.13 -41.58
C ASN A 82 26.77 -1.48 -41.22
N HIS A 83 26.29 -2.56 -41.85
CA HIS A 83 26.89 -3.87 -41.69
C HIS A 83 28.33 -3.94 -42.22
N LEU A 84 28.59 -3.41 -43.41
CA LEU A 84 29.93 -3.36 -44.01
C LEU A 84 30.88 -2.43 -43.25
N GLN A 85 30.41 -1.27 -42.81
CA GLN A 85 31.18 -0.35 -41.98
C GLN A 85 31.56 -1.00 -40.64
N GLY A 86 30.62 -1.71 -40.00
CA GLY A 86 30.90 -2.45 -38.78
C GLY A 86 32.01 -3.49 -38.97
N LYS A 87 31.99 -4.24 -40.09
CA LYS A 87 33.05 -5.21 -40.42
C LYS A 87 34.42 -4.55 -40.62
N TRP A 88 34.46 -3.37 -41.22
CA TRP A 88 35.70 -2.63 -41.39
C TRP A 88 36.30 -2.22 -40.03
N VAL A 89 35.46 -1.75 -39.11
CA VAL A 89 35.87 -1.44 -37.73
C VAL A 89 36.32 -2.69 -36.98
N ASP A 90 35.59 -3.80 -37.09
CA ASP A 90 35.95 -5.09 -36.47
C ASP A 90 37.33 -5.56 -36.96
N PHE A 91 37.62 -5.38 -38.25
CA PHE A 91 38.91 -5.71 -38.85
C PHE A 91 40.04 -4.83 -38.33
N GLN A 92 39.84 -3.50 -38.25
CA GLN A 92 40.81 -2.58 -37.67
C GLN A 92 41.11 -2.94 -36.20
N LEU A 93 40.07 -3.22 -35.42
CA LEU A 93 40.20 -3.59 -34.01
C LEU A 93 40.96 -4.92 -33.85
N ALA A 94 40.64 -5.93 -34.67
CA ALA A 94 41.35 -7.21 -34.67
C ALA A 94 42.85 -7.02 -34.99
N LEU A 95 43.18 -6.15 -35.94
CA LEU A 95 44.57 -5.81 -36.27
C LEU A 95 45.27 -5.10 -35.10
N THR A 96 44.60 -4.16 -34.44
CA THR A 96 45.14 -3.50 -33.24
C THR A 96 45.39 -4.49 -32.10
N TYR A 97 44.48 -5.43 -31.86
CA TYR A 97 44.67 -6.48 -30.84
C TYR A 97 45.86 -7.40 -31.14
N LEU A 98 46.09 -7.72 -32.42
CA LEU A 98 47.25 -8.49 -32.86
C LEU A 98 48.57 -7.73 -32.64
N MET A 99 48.56 -6.40 -32.76
CA MET A 99 49.76 -5.57 -32.59
C MET A 99 50.07 -5.21 -31.13
N VAL A 100 49.05 -4.91 -30.31
CA VAL A 100 49.22 -4.33 -28.96
C VAL A 100 49.06 -5.36 -27.84
N GLY A 101 48.54 -6.56 -28.14
CA GLY A 101 48.36 -7.64 -27.17
C GLY A 101 47.06 -7.55 -26.35
N LYS A 102 46.72 -8.65 -25.66
CA LYS A 102 45.49 -8.76 -24.85
C LYS A 102 45.60 -7.90 -23.58
N GLY A 103 44.80 -6.84 -23.48
CA GLY A 103 44.75 -5.99 -22.27
C GLY A 103 43.99 -4.66 -22.39
N PHE A 104 43.44 -4.32 -23.56
CA PHE A 104 42.71 -3.06 -23.73
C PHE A 104 41.44 -2.97 -22.85
N LYS A 105 41.20 -1.77 -22.28
CA LYS A 105 40.08 -1.47 -21.38
C LYS A 105 38.73 -1.88 -22.00
N LYS A 106 37.77 -2.26 -21.15
CA LYS A 106 36.37 -2.55 -21.52
C LYS A 106 35.85 -1.52 -22.52
N VAL A 107 35.59 -1.95 -23.75
CA VAL A 107 34.92 -1.11 -24.75
C VAL A 107 33.49 -0.90 -24.25
N HIS A 108 33.16 0.33 -23.87
CA HIS A 108 31.78 0.71 -23.62
C HIS A 108 31.07 0.76 -24.96
N TYR A 109 30.08 -0.10 -25.16
CA TYR A 109 29.30 -0.11 -26.39
C TYR A 109 27.98 0.64 -26.17
N GLU A 110 27.74 1.63 -27.02
CA GLU A 110 26.51 2.41 -27.04
C GLU A 110 25.47 1.73 -27.95
N VAL A 111 24.43 1.15 -27.36
CA VAL A 111 23.28 0.64 -28.12
C VAL A 111 22.33 1.80 -28.39
N ASP A 112 22.08 2.08 -29.66
CA ASP A 112 21.12 3.09 -30.10
C ASP A 112 19.67 2.64 -29.85
N ASP A 113 18.82 3.55 -29.40
CA ASP A 113 17.40 3.26 -29.13
C ASP A 113 16.65 2.82 -30.40
N GLY A 114 17.07 3.31 -31.57
CA GLY A 114 16.56 2.90 -32.88
C GLY A 114 16.73 1.41 -33.14
N ASN A 115 17.72 0.75 -32.53
CA ASN A 115 17.90 -0.70 -32.64
C ASN A 115 16.83 -1.48 -31.87
N CYS A 116 16.36 -0.95 -30.74
CA CYS A 116 15.23 -1.52 -29.99
C CYS A 116 13.91 -1.38 -30.78
N MET A 117 13.78 -0.31 -31.56
CA MET A 117 12.56 0.06 -32.28
C MET A 117 12.52 -0.43 -33.74
N GLN A 118 13.44 -1.33 -34.11
CA GLN A 118 13.45 -1.93 -35.45
C GLN A 118 12.17 -2.73 -35.71
N LYS A 119 11.83 -2.86 -37.00
CA LYS A 119 10.67 -3.67 -37.44
C LYS A 119 10.80 -5.11 -36.93
N GLY A 120 9.83 -5.53 -36.11
CA GLY A 120 9.80 -6.86 -35.49
C GLY A 120 10.29 -6.90 -34.03
N CYS A 121 10.74 -5.77 -33.48
CA CYS A 121 11.13 -5.60 -32.08
C CYS A 121 10.07 -4.81 -31.30
N HIS A 122 10.36 -3.59 -30.82
CA HIS A 122 9.43 -2.77 -30.02
C HIS A 122 8.73 -1.68 -30.84
N LYS A 123 7.43 -1.45 -30.57
CA LYS A 123 6.62 -0.39 -31.17
C LYS A 123 6.40 0.76 -30.18
N ILE A 124 6.42 2.00 -30.66
CA ILE A 124 6.39 3.17 -29.78
C ILE A 124 5.01 3.39 -29.15
N GLU A 125 3.96 2.93 -29.82
CA GLU A 125 2.57 3.00 -29.36
C GLU A 125 2.35 2.12 -28.12
N ASP A 126 3.09 1.02 -28.02
CA ASP A 126 3.03 0.10 -26.87
C ASP A 126 3.73 0.69 -25.63
N LEU A 127 4.63 1.66 -25.82
CA LEU A 127 5.38 2.32 -24.73
C LEU A 127 4.60 3.45 -24.05
N GLN A 128 3.55 3.98 -24.68
CA GLN A 128 2.75 5.09 -24.13
C GLN A 128 1.80 4.67 -23.00
N ARG A 129 1.66 3.37 -22.72
CA ARG A 129 0.79 2.86 -21.66
C ARG A 129 1.53 2.84 -20.32
N ASP A 130 0.85 3.26 -19.26
CA ASP A 130 1.33 3.07 -17.90
C ASP A 130 1.43 1.57 -17.60
N MET A 131 2.58 1.17 -17.06
CA MET A 131 2.90 -0.20 -16.69
C MET A 131 3.16 -0.31 -15.19
N VAL A 132 3.12 -1.53 -14.69
CA VAL A 132 3.45 -1.81 -13.28
C VAL A 132 4.76 -2.58 -13.27
N TYR A 133 5.80 -1.98 -12.71
CA TYR A 133 7.04 -2.66 -12.39
C TYR A 133 7.05 -3.01 -10.89
N LYS A 134 6.84 -4.29 -10.57
CA LYS A 134 6.63 -4.77 -9.19
C LYS A 134 5.40 -4.12 -8.54
N ASN A 135 5.56 -3.16 -7.62
CA ASN A 135 4.45 -2.35 -7.09
C ASN A 135 4.53 -0.88 -7.50
N VAL A 136 5.43 -0.54 -8.43
CA VAL A 136 5.64 0.82 -8.91
C VAL A 136 4.89 1.04 -10.22
N ALA A 137 4.02 2.05 -10.25
CA ALA A 137 3.45 2.56 -11.49
C ALA A 137 4.53 3.33 -12.25
N PHE A 138 4.77 2.96 -13.51
CA PHE A 138 5.79 3.54 -14.36
C PHE A 138 5.23 3.85 -15.75
N SER A 139 5.72 4.92 -16.37
CA SER A 139 5.23 5.41 -17.68
C SER A 139 6.41 5.79 -18.56
N HIS A 140 6.64 5.10 -19.67
CA HIS A 140 7.75 5.47 -20.57
C HIS A 140 7.51 6.84 -21.22
N GLY A 141 6.27 7.19 -21.57
CA GLY A 141 5.94 8.49 -22.15
C GLY A 141 6.42 9.67 -21.28
N LYS A 142 6.20 9.58 -19.97
CA LYS A 142 6.63 10.61 -18.99
C LYS A 142 8.15 10.68 -18.80
N HIS A 143 8.88 9.61 -19.10
CA HIS A 143 10.34 9.52 -18.88
C HIS A 143 11.17 9.72 -20.15
N LEU A 144 10.66 9.33 -21.32
CA LEU A 144 11.34 9.45 -22.61
C LEU A 144 10.93 10.71 -23.39
N GLY A 145 9.75 11.27 -23.14
CA GLY A 145 9.18 12.38 -23.91
C GLY A 145 9.64 13.79 -23.49
N GLU A 146 10.09 13.97 -22.25
CA GLU A 146 10.46 15.29 -21.71
C GLU A 146 11.89 15.29 -21.15
N LEU A 147 12.62 16.38 -21.39
CA LEU A 147 13.93 16.63 -20.76
C LEU A 147 13.72 16.87 -19.25
N ARG A 148 14.04 15.86 -18.44
CA ARG A 148 14.01 15.98 -16.97
C ARG A 148 15.40 16.30 -16.47
N ARG A 149 15.57 17.46 -15.82
CA ARG A 149 16.88 17.93 -15.27
C ARG A 149 17.99 18.07 -16.34
N GLY A 150 17.60 18.36 -17.58
CA GLY A 150 18.53 18.46 -18.72
C GLY A 150 19.04 17.11 -19.24
N ILE A 151 18.43 16.00 -18.81
CA ILE A 151 18.79 14.64 -19.20
C ILE A 151 17.75 14.13 -20.20
N LYS A 152 18.20 13.67 -21.38
CA LYS A 152 17.38 12.86 -22.27
C LYS A 152 17.71 11.40 -21.98
N LEU A 153 16.75 10.69 -21.41
CA LEU A 153 16.89 9.27 -21.13
C LEU A 153 16.83 8.46 -22.43
N ARG A 154 17.58 7.36 -22.45
CA ARG A 154 17.57 6.34 -23.50
C ARG A 154 16.92 5.05 -22.97
N CYS A 155 16.50 4.14 -23.85
CA CYS A 155 15.99 2.83 -23.45
C CYS A 155 16.99 2.11 -22.53
N THR A 156 18.27 2.15 -22.92
CA THR A 156 19.36 1.53 -22.17
C THR A 156 19.81 2.31 -20.93
N SER A 157 19.24 3.49 -20.66
CA SER A 157 19.40 4.16 -19.35
C SER A 157 18.70 3.39 -18.24
N CYS A 158 17.63 2.65 -18.54
CA CYS A 158 16.91 1.82 -17.58
C CYS A 158 17.11 0.33 -17.85
N HIS A 159 17.10 -0.07 -19.12
CA HIS A 159 17.36 -1.45 -19.58
C HIS A 159 18.86 -1.66 -19.76
N ALA A 160 19.58 -1.81 -18.65
CA ALA A 160 21.04 -1.89 -18.64
C ALA A 160 21.52 -3.23 -18.08
N GLN A 161 22.80 -3.51 -18.25
CA GLN A 161 23.49 -4.60 -17.56
C GLN A 161 24.35 -4.00 -16.45
N LEU A 162 23.73 -3.68 -15.32
CA LEU A 162 24.43 -3.03 -14.19
C LEU A 162 25.16 -4.03 -13.28
N VAL A 163 24.69 -5.28 -13.26
CA VAL A 163 25.29 -6.39 -12.50
C VAL A 163 25.71 -7.51 -13.45
N GLN A 164 26.76 -8.22 -13.10
CA GLN A 164 27.24 -9.38 -13.85
C GLN A 164 26.14 -10.47 -13.83
N GLY A 165 25.83 -11.04 -15.00
CA GLY A 165 24.82 -12.10 -15.13
C GLY A 165 23.38 -11.67 -15.45
N ALA A 166 23.08 -10.37 -15.63
CA ALA A 166 21.74 -9.90 -16.04
C ALA A 166 21.78 -9.00 -17.28
N HIS A 167 21.57 -9.59 -18.46
CA HIS A 167 21.64 -8.86 -19.73
C HIS A 167 20.35 -8.07 -19.99
N LEU A 168 20.49 -6.74 -20.16
CA LEU A 168 19.44 -5.82 -20.57
C LEU A 168 18.18 -5.87 -19.67
N THR A 169 18.37 -5.77 -18.35
CA THR A 169 17.27 -5.80 -17.38
C THR A 169 16.99 -4.44 -16.76
N VAL A 170 15.77 -4.23 -16.28
CA VAL A 170 15.42 -3.00 -15.57
C VAL A 170 15.91 -3.08 -14.13
N HIS A 171 16.80 -2.18 -13.76
CA HIS A 171 17.33 -2.06 -12.40
C HIS A 171 16.75 -0.83 -11.68
N GLY A 172 16.11 -1.05 -10.52
CA GLY A 172 15.50 0.02 -9.72
C GLY A 172 16.49 1.07 -9.21
N ILE A 173 17.78 0.74 -9.14
CA ILE A 173 18.84 1.68 -8.70
C ILE A 173 18.88 2.96 -9.53
N ASN A 174 18.58 2.89 -10.82
CA ASN A 174 18.57 4.06 -11.70
C ASN A 174 17.38 4.99 -11.38
N CYS A 175 16.24 4.40 -11.01
CA CYS A 175 15.11 5.17 -10.50
C CYS A 175 15.49 5.87 -9.20
N PHE A 176 16.17 5.15 -8.28
CA PHE A 176 16.51 5.70 -6.97
C PHE A 176 17.53 6.83 -7.07
N ILE A 177 18.59 6.67 -7.87
CA ILE A 177 19.56 7.73 -8.15
C ILE A 177 18.86 8.95 -8.73
N CYS A 178 17.95 8.82 -9.69
CA CYS A 178 17.31 10.02 -10.24
C CYS A 178 16.34 10.69 -9.24
N HIS A 179 15.52 9.89 -8.54
CA HIS A 179 14.40 10.40 -7.74
C HIS A 179 14.75 10.73 -6.28
N TYR A 180 15.87 10.23 -5.74
CA TYR A 180 16.31 10.50 -4.36
C TYR A 180 17.64 11.26 -4.29
N TYR A 181 18.29 11.59 -5.42
CA TYR A 181 19.52 12.37 -5.43
C TYR A 181 19.26 13.86 -5.19
N LYS A 182 19.85 14.39 -4.10
CA LYS A 182 19.79 15.78 -3.65
C LYS A 182 20.18 16.76 -4.76
N ALA A 183 19.23 17.54 -5.29
CA ALA A 183 19.57 18.69 -6.13
C ALA A 183 18.76 19.94 -5.78
N GLY A 184 19.49 21.01 -5.50
CA GLY A 184 19.00 22.38 -5.39
C GLY A 184 19.19 23.00 -4.01
N PRO A 185 19.09 24.34 -3.88
CA PRO A 185 19.47 25.10 -2.68
C PRO A 185 18.62 24.85 -1.42
N ARG A 186 17.57 24.02 -1.49
CA ARG A 186 16.85 23.47 -0.32
C ARG A 186 17.30 22.05 0.07
N GLY A 187 18.20 21.47 -0.72
CA GLY A 187 18.76 20.13 -0.55
C GLY A 187 20.08 20.11 0.21
N GLU A 188 20.55 21.26 0.70
CA GLU A 188 21.73 21.33 1.57
C GLU A 188 21.36 21.21 3.05
N GLU A 189 20.13 21.51 3.46
CA GLU A 189 19.77 21.47 4.89
C GLU A 189 18.97 20.23 5.31
N GLU A 190 17.81 19.89 4.73
CA GLU A 190 16.95 18.90 5.43
C GLU A 190 16.00 18.13 4.51
N CYS A 191 16.46 17.10 3.81
CA CYS A 191 15.47 16.13 3.30
C CYS A 191 15.93 14.69 3.34
N ILE A 192 15.41 13.98 4.33
CA ILE A 192 15.64 12.55 4.58
C ILE A 192 14.72 11.67 3.68
N SER A 193 13.77 12.25 2.92
CA SER A 193 12.85 11.48 2.05
C SER A 193 12.30 12.21 0.81
N CYS A 194 13.08 13.09 0.16
CA CYS A 194 12.61 13.83 -1.03
C CYS A 194 12.57 12.97 -2.29
N ALA A 195 11.71 11.95 -2.32
CA ALA A 195 11.24 11.40 -3.59
C ALA A 195 10.46 12.51 -4.31
N VAL A 196 10.81 12.80 -5.56
CA VAL A 196 10.00 13.70 -6.40
C VAL A 196 8.55 13.16 -6.45
N GLY A 197 7.61 13.91 -5.86
CA GLY A 197 6.17 13.58 -5.86
C GLY A 197 5.64 12.72 -4.72
N GLY A 198 6.45 12.40 -3.69
CA GLY A 198 6.03 11.58 -2.53
C GLY A 198 5.90 10.08 -2.85
N CYS A 199 5.58 9.24 -1.85
CA CYS A 199 5.60 7.78 -2.01
C CYS A 199 4.56 7.26 -3.02
N THR A 200 3.38 7.89 -3.07
CA THR A 200 2.25 7.50 -3.92
C THR A 200 2.41 7.92 -5.39
N SER A 201 3.44 8.72 -5.73
CA SER A 201 3.78 9.00 -7.14
C SER A 201 4.26 7.75 -7.87
N CYS A 202 4.90 6.85 -7.12
CA CYS A 202 5.46 5.61 -7.62
C CYS A 202 4.68 4.40 -7.10
N HIS A 203 4.37 4.33 -5.80
CA HIS A 203 3.84 3.11 -5.19
C HIS A 203 2.32 3.00 -5.27
N ILE A 204 1.87 1.78 -5.61
CA ILE A 204 0.46 1.39 -5.56
C ILE A 204 0.16 0.81 -4.17
N GLU A 205 -0.95 1.25 -3.56
CA GLU A 205 -1.39 0.79 -2.25
C GLU A 205 -1.70 -0.73 -2.22
N PRO A 206 -1.41 -1.43 -1.10
CA PRO A 206 -1.80 -2.83 -0.94
C PRO A 206 -3.31 -3.03 -1.06
N LYS A 207 -3.75 -4.10 -1.75
CA LYS A 207 -5.18 -4.40 -1.91
C LYS A 207 -5.75 -5.04 -0.65
N GLY A 208 -6.78 -4.42 -0.08
CA GLY A 208 -7.58 -4.98 1.01
C GLY A 208 -6.93 -4.87 2.39
N ASP A 209 -7.47 -5.64 3.33
CA ASP A 209 -6.94 -5.72 4.68
C ASP A 209 -5.72 -6.65 4.70
N ILE A 210 -4.60 -6.17 5.23
CA ILE A 210 -3.43 -7.02 5.48
C ILE A 210 -3.43 -7.49 6.94
N LYS A 211 -2.79 -8.62 7.23
CA LYS A 211 -2.59 -9.08 8.61
C LYS A 211 -1.21 -8.69 9.14
N VAL A 212 -1.18 -7.95 10.25
CA VAL A 212 0.04 -7.64 10.99
C VAL A 212 -0.08 -8.27 12.38
N LYS A 213 0.68 -9.35 12.65
CA LYS A 213 0.66 -10.06 13.95
C LYS A 213 -0.75 -10.41 14.47
N GLY A 214 -1.65 -10.83 13.57
CA GLY A 214 -3.03 -11.20 13.89
C GLY A 214 -4.06 -10.07 13.75
N TRP A 215 -3.61 -8.84 13.47
CA TRP A 215 -4.49 -7.67 13.31
C TRP A 215 -4.75 -7.34 11.85
N ASN A 216 -6.02 -7.06 11.52
CA ASN A 216 -6.39 -6.56 10.21
C ASN A 216 -6.05 -5.06 10.10
N PHE A 217 -5.23 -4.72 9.13
CA PHE A 217 -4.77 -3.36 8.88
C PHE A 217 -5.14 -2.93 7.45
N ASN A 218 -5.95 -1.87 7.34
CA ASN A 218 -6.44 -1.36 6.06
C ASN A 218 -5.70 -0.07 5.69
N HIS A 219 -4.76 -0.16 4.76
CA HIS A 219 -3.92 0.98 4.35
C HIS A 219 -4.74 2.16 3.81
N ARG A 220 -5.80 1.88 3.04
CA ARG A 220 -6.63 2.91 2.39
C ARG A 220 -7.23 3.88 3.40
N LYS A 221 -7.62 3.42 4.60
CA LYS A 221 -8.16 4.29 5.66
C LYS A 221 -7.13 5.31 6.15
N TYR A 222 -5.87 4.91 6.30
CA TYR A 222 -4.79 5.79 6.76
C TYR A 222 -4.32 6.74 5.64
N ILE A 223 -4.23 6.26 4.40
CA ILE A 223 -3.92 7.08 3.23
C ILE A 223 -5.01 8.16 3.02
N ALA A 224 -6.29 7.79 3.13
CA ALA A 224 -7.40 8.75 3.01
C ALA A 224 -7.40 9.83 4.10
N ARG A 225 -6.75 9.56 5.25
CA ARG A 225 -6.54 10.54 6.33
C ARG A 225 -5.28 11.38 6.16
N GLY A 226 -4.46 11.11 5.13
CA GLY A 226 -3.20 11.81 4.91
C GLY A 226 -2.08 11.38 5.85
N VAL A 227 -2.15 10.18 6.43
CA VAL A 227 -1.08 9.66 7.28
C VAL A 227 0.19 9.45 6.45
N ALA A 228 1.25 10.15 6.82
CA ALA A 228 2.52 10.08 6.12
C ALA A 228 3.15 8.68 6.24
N CYS A 229 3.68 8.16 5.14
CA CYS A 229 4.14 6.77 5.04
C CYS A 229 5.30 6.47 5.99
N GLU A 230 6.18 7.45 6.18
CA GLU A 230 7.35 7.42 7.05
C GLU A 230 7.02 7.28 8.54
N LYS A 231 5.77 7.51 8.96
CA LYS A 231 5.35 7.24 10.34
C LYS A 231 5.39 5.74 10.70
N CYS A 232 5.34 4.87 9.69
CA CYS A 232 5.45 3.41 9.85
C CYS A 232 6.60 2.80 9.04
N HIS A 233 6.90 3.35 7.87
CA HIS A 233 7.95 2.89 6.96
C HIS A 233 9.22 3.73 7.12
N LEU A 234 9.98 3.43 8.16
CA LEU A 234 11.19 4.17 8.53
C LEU A 234 12.38 3.75 7.68
N SER A 235 13.30 4.68 7.46
CA SER A 235 14.60 4.42 6.80
C SER A 235 14.48 3.65 5.48
N VAL A 236 13.41 3.94 4.73
CA VAL A 236 13.11 3.30 3.44
C VAL A 236 14.18 3.59 2.40
N VAL A 237 14.86 4.74 2.51
CA VAL A 237 15.97 5.15 1.65
C VAL A 237 17.25 5.18 2.48
N GLN A 238 18.31 4.57 1.96
CA GLN A 238 19.64 4.56 2.56
C GLN A 238 20.70 4.89 1.49
N GLY A 239 21.62 5.78 1.84
CA GLY A 239 22.59 6.39 0.92
C GLY A 239 22.16 7.77 0.44
N ASP A 240 23.01 8.44 -0.34
CA ASP A 240 22.81 9.80 -0.86
C ASP A 240 23.03 9.91 -2.38
N GLY A 241 23.55 8.84 -3.00
CA GLY A 241 23.88 8.82 -4.42
C GLY A 241 24.99 9.79 -4.81
N HIS A 242 25.83 10.28 -3.89
CA HIS A 242 26.91 11.22 -4.22
C HIS A 242 27.88 10.66 -5.26
N VAL A 243 28.62 11.54 -5.95
CA VAL A 243 29.70 11.15 -6.85
C VAL A 243 31.01 11.17 -6.04
N PRO A 244 31.68 10.04 -5.83
CA PRO A 244 32.92 10.01 -5.04
C PRO A 244 34.06 10.81 -5.67
N GLU A 245 34.96 11.34 -4.84
CA GLU A 245 36.21 11.94 -5.32
C GLU A 245 37.05 10.90 -6.10
N GLY A 246 37.67 11.34 -7.19
CA GLY A 246 38.46 10.45 -8.06
C GLY A 246 37.62 9.62 -9.04
N LYS A 247 36.29 9.67 -9.01
CA LYS A 247 35.47 8.87 -9.95
C LYS A 247 35.74 9.18 -11.42
N CYS A 248 36.09 10.44 -11.72
CA CYS A 248 36.43 10.89 -13.07
C CYS A 248 37.71 10.26 -13.64
N VAL A 249 38.68 9.91 -12.77
CA VAL A 249 40.00 9.41 -13.22
C VAL A 249 39.97 7.96 -13.70
N GLU A 250 38.86 7.26 -13.50
CA GLU A 250 38.67 5.90 -14.05
C GLU A 250 38.66 5.91 -15.59
N CYS A 251 38.20 7.03 -16.18
CA CYS A 251 38.08 7.21 -17.63
C CYS A 251 38.94 8.35 -18.18
N HIS A 252 39.06 9.47 -17.46
CA HIS A 252 39.81 10.65 -17.93
C HIS A 252 41.21 10.71 -17.32
N ASN A 253 42.20 11.12 -18.11
CA ASN A 253 43.57 11.36 -17.66
C ASN A 253 44.08 12.77 -18.02
N GLU A 254 43.23 13.58 -18.64
CA GLU A 254 43.56 14.91 -19.13
C GLU A 254 43.42 15.96 -18.01
N PRO A 255 44.50 16.68 -17.63
CA PRO A 255 44.47 17.63 -16.51
C PRO A 255 43.43 18.74 -16.66
N VAL A 256 43.16 19.19 -17.88
CA VAL A 256 42.15 20.23 -18.17
C VAL A 256 40.74 19.72 -17.87
N ILE A 257 40.45 18.45 -18.16
CA ILE A 257 39.14 17.85 -17.86
C ILE A 257 38.97 17.66 -16.34
N LEU A 258 40.03 17.27 -15.64
CA LEU A 258 39.98 16.98 -14.20
C LEU A 258 39.98 18.23 -13.31
N SER A 259 40.54 19.35 -13.78
CA SER A 259 40.63 20.63 -13.03
C SER A 259 39.49 21.61 -13.32
N THR A 260 38.74 21.43 -14.41
CA THR A 260 37.63 22.31 -14.78
C THR A 260 36.38 21.97 -13.95
N LYS A 261 35.67 23.00 -13.46
CA LYS A 261 34.36 22.84 -12.81
C LYS A 261 33.25 22.79 -13.87
N TYR A 262 32.42 21.76 -13.83
CA TYR A 262 31.28 21.60 -14.74
C TYR A 262 29.97 21.57 -13.97
N THR A 263 28.89 22.02 -14.62
CA THR A 263 27.54 21.90 -14.07
C THR A 263 27.00 20.48 -14.25
N SER A 264 26.08 20.07 -13.38
CA SER A 264 25.41 18.75 -13.48
C SER A 264 24.72 18.55 -14.84
N GLN A 265 24.13 19.59 -15.42
CA GLN A 265 23.46 19.52 -16.72
C GLN A 265 24.44 19.20 -17.85
N VAL A 266 25.62 19.84 -17.86
CA VAL A 266 26.66 19.58 -18.87
C VAL A 266 27.19 18.16 -18.72
N MET A 267 27.43 17.73 -17.47
CA MET A 267 27.89 16.38 -17.17
C MET A 267 26.90 15.32 -17.65
N HIS A 268 25.62 15.44 -17.33
CA HIS A 268 24.61 14.48 -17.77
C HIS A 268 24.37 14.53 -19.29
N LYS A 269 24.43 15.70 -19.92
CA LYS A 269 24.30 15.79 -21.38
C LYS A 269 25.42 15.00 -22.05
N LYS A 270 26.68 15.29 -21.71
CA LYS A 270 27.82 14.62 -22.33
C LYS A 270 27.86 13.13 -22.01
N HIS A 271 27.72 12.75 -20.75
CA HIS A 271 27.92 11.35 -20.35
C HIS A 271 26.65 10.51 -20.55
N VAL A 272 25.49 10.96 -20.06
CA VAL A 272 24.27 10.13 -20.07
C VAL A 272 23.52 10.27 -21.39
N THR A 273 23.31 11.49 -21.87
CA THR A 273 22.50 11.75 -23.07
C THR A 273 23.26 11.43 -24.35
N ASP A 274 24.50 11.92 -24.49
CA ASP A 274 25.27 11.81 -25.73
C ASP A 274 26.02 10.45 -25.80
N HIS A 275 26.57 9.96 -24.68
CA HIS A 275 27.43 8.77 -24.63
C HIS A 275 26.91 7.57 -23.82
N LYS A 276 25.67 7.63 -23.32
CA LYS A 276 24.99 6.50 -22.65
C LYS A 276 25.82 5.87 -21.50
N ILE A 277 26.46 6.68 -20.68
CA ILE A 277 27.11 6.25 -19.44
C ILE A 277 26.04 5.97 -18.37
N GLU A 278 26.08 4.79 -17.75
CA GLU A 278 25.10 4.42 -16.72
C GLU A 278 25.29 5.23 -15.43
N CYS A 279 24.18 5.58 -14.76
CA CYS A 279 24.20 6.44 -13.57
C CYS A 279 25.12 5.91 -12.47
N SER A 280 25.12 4.60 -12.24
CA SER A 280 25.95 3.93 -11.22
C SER A 280 27.45 3.91 -11.54
N LYS A 281 27.88 4.37 -12.73
CA LYS A 281 29.28 4.61 -13.05
C LYS A 281 29.81 5.87 -12.41
N CYS A 282 28.94 6.78 -11.98
CA CYS A 282 29.33 8.02 -11.31
C CYS A 282 28.78 8.08 -9.89
N HIS A 283 27.51 7.72 -9.71
CA HIS A 283 26.81 7.84 -8.43
C HIS A 283 26.97 6.58 -7.57
N THR A 284 27.11 6.78 -6.25
CA THR A 284 27.04 5.70 -5.26
C THR A 284 25.66 5.02 -5.27
N PRO A 285 25.57 3.73 -4.92
CA PRO A 285 24.28 3.04 -4.88
C PRO A 285 23.40 3.56 -3.75
N LEU A 286 22.10 3.70 -4.04
CA LEU A 286 21.02 3.98 -3.10
C LEU A 286 20.19 2.71 -2.87
N ARG A 287 19.90 2.38 -1.61
CA ARG A 287 18.96 1.31 -1.28
C ARG A 287 17.60 1.93 -0.98
N HIS A 288 16.56 1.48 -1.68
CA HIS A 288 15.17 1.87 -1.42
C HIS A 288 14.30 0.63 -1.22
N GLU A 289 13.96 0.32 0.02
CA GLU A 289 13.11 -0.82 0.37
C GLU A 289 12.38 -0.60 1.68
N ILE A 290 11.18 -1.18 1.80
CA ILE A 290 10.52 -1.32 3.09
C ILE A 290 11.18 -2.52 3.76
N GLY A 291 12.03 -2.26 4.76
CA GLY A 291 12.64 -3.32 5.57
C GLY A 291 11.59 -4.21 6.25
N SER A 292 11.98 -5.39 6.71
CA SER A 292 11.11 -6.17 7.61
C SER A 292 10.72 -5.31 8.81
N ILE A 293 9.47 -5.46 9.30
CA ILE A 293 9.02 -4.80 10.55
C ILE A 293 10.13 -5.00 11.55
N LEU A 294 10.74 -3.89 11.98
CA LEU A 294 11.88 -3.92 12.88
C LEU A 294 11.36 -4.50 14.18
N THR A 295 11.58 -5.80 14.41
CA THR A 295 11.81 -6.23 15.77
C THR A 295 12.99 -5.39 16.23
N PHE A 296 12.74 -4.41 17.10
CA PHE A 296 13.67 -3.44 17.68
C PHE A 296 14.92 -4.08 18.35
N THR A 297 15.19 -5.35 18.11
CA THR A 297 16.30 -6.14 18.62
C THR A 297 17.63 -5.85 17.94
N ARG A 298 17.67 -5.22 16.75
CA ARG A 298 18.93 -5.15 15.96
C ARG A 298 19.27 -3.89 15.17
N SER A 299 18.49 -2.81 15.20
CA SER A 299 18.90 -1.56 14.54
C SER A 299 18.88 -0.40 15.53
N PRO A 300 19.93 0.43 15.61
CA PRO A 300 19.88 1.66 16.37
C PRO A 300 18.70 2.48 15.84
N THR A 301 17.78 2.83 16.73
CA THR A 301 16.76 3.83 16.46
C THR A 301 17.44 5.11 15.98
N ILE A 302 16.71 5.99 15.28
CA ILE A 302 17.29 7.27 14.87
C ILE A 302 17.81 8.07 16.09
N CYS A 303 17.24 7.80 17.26
CA CYS A 303 17.66 8.32 18.56
C CYS A 303 19.00 7.74 19.02
N ASP A 304 19.26 6.44 18.82
CA ASP A 304 20.52 5.78 19.19
C ASP A 304 21.73 6.28 18.37
N LYS A 305 21.49 7.04 17.30
CA LYS A 305 22.55 7.71 16.54
C LYS A 305 23.15 8.90 17.29
N CYS A 306 22.41 9.50 18.23
CA CYS A 306 22.84 10.67 19.01
C CYS A 306 22.79 10.45 20.52
N HIS A 307 21.93 9.57 21.03
CA HIS A 307 21.77 9.24 22.45
C HIS A 307 22.23 7.81 22.74
N SER A 308 22.74 7.56 23.94
CA SER A 308 23.10 6.20 24.36
C SER A 308 21.87 5.31 24.47
N LYS A 309 22.04 4.01 24.22
CA LYS A 309 20.98 2.97 24.33
C LYS A 309 20.30 2.91 25.71
N GLU A 310 20.87 3.58 26.70
CA GLU A 310 20.51 3.55 28.12
C GLU A 310 19.69 4.78 28.56
N MET A 311 19.40 5.75 27.67
CA MET A 311 18.66 6.95 28.07
C MET A 311 17.17 6.71 28.37
N HIS A 312 16.52 5.75 27.70
CA HIS A 312 15.07 5.48 27.87
C HIS A 312 14.70 3.98 28.01
N PRO A 313 15.34 3.20 28.90
CA PRO A 313 15.09 1.77 29.01
C PRO A 313 13.65 1.45 29.44
N GLY A 314 13.10 2.22 30.40
CA GLY A 314 11.74 2.04 30.88
C GLY A 314 10.69 2.12 29.75
N PRO A 315 10.53 3.29 29.09
CA PRO A 315 9.55 3.46 28.02
C PRO A 315 9.72 2.45 26.88
N ARG A 316 10.97 2.13 26.52
CA ARG A 316 11.26 1.18 25.45
C ARG A 316 10.81 -0.24 25.78
N GLU A 317 11.18 -0.77 26.95
CA GLU A 317 10.79 -2.14 27.33
C GLU A 317 9.29 -2.22 27.62
N LEU A 318 8.68 -1.17 28.19
CA LEU A 318 7.23 -1.11 28.38
C LEU A 318 6.48 -1.09 27.04
N TYR A 319 6.94 -0.31 26.06
CA TYR A 319 6.37 -0.25 24.71
C TYR A 319 6.44 -1.59 23.99
N ARG A 320 7.56 -2.31 24.15
CA ARG A 320 7.76 -3.72 23.73
C ARG A 320 6.90 -4.70 24.49
N GLY A 321 6.45 -4.34 25.69
CA GLY A 321 5.61 -5.17 26.53
C GLY A 321 6.34 -6.36 27.16
N SER A 322 7.63 -6.21 27.47
CA SER A 322 8.47 -7.27 28.07
C SER A 322 9.15 -6.77 29.35
N GLY A 323 9.39 -7.67 30.32
CA GLY A 323 10.12 -7.35 31.57
C GLY A 323 9.30 -7.33 32.85
N GLY A 324 8.04 -7.78 32.79
CA GLY A 324 7.17 -7.96 33.96
C GLY A 324 7.44 -9.28 34.66
N ILE A 325 7.38 -9.30 35.98
CA ILE A 325 7.48 -10.54 36.77
C ILE A 325 6.09 -11.17 36.88
N GLY A 326 5.98 -12.43 36.45
CA GLY A 326 4.73 -13.19 36.53
C GLY A 326 3.64 -12.70 35.57
N VAL A 327 4.00 -11.88 34.57
CA VAL A 327 3.08 -11.37 33.54
C VAL A 327 3.65 -11.75 32.17
N PRO A 328 2.90 -12.45 31.30
CA PRO A 328 3.34 -12.77 29.96
C PRO A 328 3.60 -11.51 29.12
N ASP A 329 4.59 -11.60 28.21
CA ASP A 329 4.90 -10.53 27.27
C ASP A 329 3.67 -10.12 26.45
N SER A 330 3.43 -8.82 26.38
CA SER A 330 2.24 -8.22 25.79
C SER A 330 2.60 -6.91 25.07
N PRO A 331 3.22 -6.98 23.87
CA PRO A 331 3.63 -5.80 23.13
C PRO A 331 2.47 -4.87 22.83
N SER A 332 2.74 -3.56 22.82
CA SER A 332 1.72 -2.58 22.41
C SER A 332 1.38 -2.77 20.93
N LEU A 333 0.13 -2.46 20.55
CA LEU A 333 -0.28 -2.57 19.15
C LEU A 333 0.54 -1.66 18.24
N MET A 334 0.79 -0.43 18.70
CA MET A 334 1.60 0.54 17.98
C MET A 334 3.02 0.01 17.74
N PHE A 335 3.61 -0.68 18.72
CA PHE A 335 4.90 -1.36 18.57
C PHE A 335 4.84 -2.47 17.51
N THR A 336 3.79 -3.30 17.53
CA THR A 336 3.63 -4.39 16.55
C THR A 336 3.43 -3.89 15.11
N THR A 337 2.99 -2.63 14.94
CA THR A 337 2.80 -1.97 13.64
C THR A 337 3.97 -1.05 13.25
N ASN A 338 5.12 -1.16 13.91
CA ASN A 338 6.35 -0.43 13.59
C ASN A 338 6.25 1.11 13.77
N ILE A 339 5.36 1.59 14.64
CA ILE A 339 5.27 3.01 14.96
C ILE A 339 6.44 3.35 15.89
N ASP A 340 7.29 4.28 15.46
CA ASP A 340 8.45 4.73 16.23
C ASP A 340 8.10 5.85 17.21
N CYS A 341 8.98 6.07 18.19
CA CYS A 341 8.88 7.14 19.16
C CYS A 341 8.63 8.50 18.48
N ILE A 342 9.33 8.79 17.38
CA ILE A 342 9.20 10.08 16.67
C ILE A 342 7.80 10.32 16.09
N ALA A 343 7.03 9.26 15.82
CA ALA A 343 5.69 9.41 15.26
C ALA A 343 4.71 10.07 16.25
N CYS A 344 4.99 9.94 17.55
CA CYS A 344 4.23 10.58 18.63
C CYS A 344 4.97 11.78 19.24
N HIS A 345 6.31 11.75 19.24
CA HIS A 345 7.17 12.74 19.90
C HIS A 345 7.79 13.79 18.96
N ARG A 346 7.55 13.77 17.64
CA ARG A 346 8.08 14.82 16.75
C ARG A 346 6.94 15.47 15.96
N LYS A 347 6.95 16.81 15.88
CA LYS A 347 6.00 17.58 15.07
C LYS A 347 6.76 18.38 14.01
N GLY A 348 6.56 18.04 12.74
CA GLY A 348 7.01 18.85 11.59
C GLY A 348 8.53 18.86 11.30
N GLU A 349 8.91 19.82 10.44
CA GLU A 349 10.28 20.09 9.97
C GLU A 349 11.19 20.72 11.04
N GLU A 350 10.68 21.08 12.22
CA GLU A 350 11.51 21.58 13.32
C GLU A 350 12.41 20.44 13.84
N SER A 351 13.57 20.33 13.20
CA SER A 351 14.73 19.61 13.67
C SER A 351 15.38 20.51 14.72
N GLN A 352 15.14 20.16 15.98
CA GLN A 352 16.06 20.32 17.10
C GLN A 352 15.33 19.86 18.35
N ALA A 353 15.90 18.85 19.00
CA ALA A 353 15.80 18.49 20.41
C ALA A 353 14.95 19.41 21.35
N ALA A 354 13.66 19.59 21.10
CA ALA A 354 12.80 20.48 21.87
C ALA A 354 11.61 19.71 22.46
N LEU A 355 11.90 18.69 23.28
CA LEU A 355 10.91 18.10 24.18
C LEU A 355 11.46 17.93 25.59
N HIS A 356 12.24 18.92 26.04
CA HIS A 356 12.38 19.15 27.46
C HIS A 356 11.34 20.20 27.87
N THR A 357 10.37 19.73 28.67
CA THR A 357 9.49 20.48 29.60
C THR A 357 8.51 21.51 29.01
N THR A 358 7.21 21.17 28.94
CA THR A 358 6.03 22.10 29.10
C THR A 358 4.69 21.44 28.72
N LYS A 359 3.55 22.06 29.11
CA LYS A 359 2.17 21.75 28.65
C LYS A 359 2.00 21.70 27.13
N TYR A 360 2.90 22.35 26.36
CA TYR A 360 2.92 22.32 24.90
C TYR A 360 3.16 20.90 24.36
N ALA A 361 3.95 20.09 25.09
CA ALA A 361 4.23 18.69 24.75
C ALA A 361 2.97 17.81 24.80
N GLU A 362 2.07 18.02 25.76
CA GLU A 362 0.87 17.18 25.90
C GLU A 362 -0.17 17.44 24.81
N LYS A 363 -0.36 18.72 24.44
CA LYS A 363 -1.22 19.09 23.31
C LYS A 363 -0.65 18.54 21.99
N ALA A 364 0.65 18.66 21.78
CA ALA A 364 1.32 18.13 20.59
C ALA A 364 1.22 16.60 20.48
N ILE A 365 1.31 15.86 21.59
CA ILE A 365 1.13 14.39 21.58
C ILE A 365 -0.33 14.01 21.33
N GLY A 366 -1.31 14.74 21.90
CA GLY A 366 -2.73 14.51 21.61
C GLY A 366 -3.07 14.71 20.13
N GLU A 367 -2.51 15.75 19.51
CA GLU A 367 -2.60 16.00 18.06
C GLU A 367 -1.99 14.86 17.25
N ALA A 368 -0.84 14.31 17.67
CA ALA A 368 -0.22 13.16 16.99
C ALA A 368 -1.11 11.89 17.01
N CYS A 369 -1.94 11.69 18.03
CA CYS A 369 -2.93 10.62 18.05
C CYS A 369 -4.01 10.84 16.97
N VAL A 370 -4.47 12.08 16.81
CA VAL A 370 -5.52 12.47 15.85
C VAL A 370 -5.07 12.26 14.42
N ASP A 371 -3.80 12.53 14.09
CA ASP A 371 -3.24 12.31 12.74
C ASP A 371 -3.52 10.89 12.23
N CYS A 372 -3.37 9.87 13.09
CA CYS A 372 -3.55 8.47 12.71
C CYS A 372 -4.99 7.97 12.94
N HIS A 373 -5.60 8.36 14.06
CA HIS A 373 -6.85 7.78 14.53
C HIS A 373 -8.11 8.60 14.18
N GLY A 374 -7.96 9.90 13.96
CA GLY A 374 -9.04 10.86 13.70
C GLY A 374 -9.49 11.61 14.96
N GLU A 375 -10.47 12.49 14.77
CA GLU A 375 -10.96 13.42 15.80
C GLU A 375 -11.50 12.71 17.06
N GLY A 376 -11.14 13.23 18.23
CA GLY A 376 -11.54 12.73 19.54
C GLY A 376 -10.57 11.74 20.19
N TYR A 377 -9.47 11.37 19.52
CA TYR A 377 -8.42 10.51 20.10
C TYR A 377 -7.41 11.26 20.97
N ASP A 378 -7.38 12.59 20.91
CA ASP A 378 -6.66 13.46 21.83
C ASP A 378 -7.19 13.32 23.27
N GLU A 379 -8.50 13.13 23.44
CA GLU A 379 -9.14 12.86 24.74
C GLU A 379 -8.79 11.47 25.31
N THR A 380 -8.51 10.49 24.45
CA THR A 380 -8.13 9.14 24.87
C THR A 380 -6.84 9.15 25.69
N LEU A 381 -5.84 9.93 25.28
CA LEU A 381 -4.58 10.04 26.03
C LEU A 381 -4.78 10.65 27.43
N LYS A 382 -5.61 11.70 27.52
CA LYS A 382 -5.96 12.33 28.81
C LYS A 382 -6.64 11.31 29.71
N HIS A 383 -7.59 10.54 29.16
CA HIS A 383 -8.30 9.49 29.89
C HIS A 383 -7.34 8.41 30.42
N TRP A 384 -6.41 7.93 29.60
CA TRP A 384 -5.41 6.96 30.02
C TRP A 384 -4.58 7.44 31.19
N LYS A 385 -4.13 8.69 31.17
CA LYS A 385 -3.35 9.26 32.28
C LYS A 385 -4.13 9.31 33.58
N VAL A 386 -5.41 9.69 33.53
CA VAL A 386 -6.29 9.72 34.71
C VAL A 386 -6.47 8.30 35.27
N LEU A 387 -6.75 7.32 34.40
CA LEU A 387 -6.92 5.93 34.81
C LEU A 387 -5.64 5.34 35.42
N LEU A 388 -4.50 5.57 34.77
CA LEU A 388 -3.19 5.12 35.25
C LEU A 388 -2.86 5.77 36.59
N SER A 389 -3.01 7.08 36.72
CA SER A 389 -2.72 7.79 37.96
C SER A 389 -3.53 7.24 39.14
N LYS A 390 -4.82 6.95 38.92
CA LYS A 390 -5.66 6.30 39.93
C LYS A 390 -5.14 4.90 40.28
N ALA A 391 -4.88 4.07 39.29
CA ALA A 391 -4.44 2.69 39.49
C ALA A 391 -3.04 2.62 40.16
N GLU A 392 -2.12 3.49 39.75
CA GLU A 392 -0.79 3.64 40.34
C GLU A 392 -0.91 4.04 41.82
N ASN A 393 -1.76 5.03 42.15
CA ASN A 393 -1.97 5.45 43.53
C ASN A 393 -2.56 4.33 44.41
N GLU A 394 -3.57 3.61 43.91
CA GLU A 394 -4.17 2.47 44.62
C GLU A 394 -3.16 1.34 44.85
N SER A 395 -2.36 1.00 43.84
CA SER A 395 -1.29 0.00 43.96
C SER A 395 -0.19 0.44 44.93
N ASN A 396 0.20 1.70 44.91
CA ASN A 396 1.19 2.26 45.83
C ASN A 396 0.74 2.14 47.29
N GLN A 397 -0.52 2.49 47.57
CA GLN A 397 -1.11 2.37 48.91
C GLN A 397 -1.09 0.91 49.41
N ARG A 398 -1.38 -0.06 48.54
CA ARG A 398 -1.32 -1.49 48.88
C ARG A 398 0.09 -1.95 49.18
N ILE A 399 1.06 -1.60 48.34
CA ILE A 399 2.48 -1.92 48.54
C ILE A 399 2.97 -1.33 49.86
N PHE A 400 2.63 -0.07 50.15
CA PHE A 400 3.00 0.58 51.39
C PHE A 400 2.37 -0.09 52.62
N ASN A 401 1.09 -0.48 52.54
CA ASN A 401 0.42 -1.21 53.61
C ASN A 401 1.12 -2.54 53.91
N VAL A 402 1.39 -3.36 52.90
CA VAL A 402 2.09 -4.64 53.07
C VAL A 402 3.51 -4.45 53.61
N GLN A 403 4.22 -3.42 53.14
CA GLN A 403 5.54 -3.07 53.67
C GLN A 403 5.49 -2.77 55.18
N LYS A 404 4.49 -1.99 55.63
CA LYS A 404 4.32 -1.69 57.06
C LYS A 404 4.03 -2.96 57.86
N VAL A 405 3.10 -3.80 57.37
CA VAL A 405 2.76 -5.08 58.03
C VAL A 405 3.98 -6.00 58.13
N LEU A 406 4.78 -6.11 57.06
CA LEU A 406 5.99 -6.93 57.09
C LEU A 406 7.06 -6.39 58.03
N TYR A 407 7.24 -5.07 58.12
CA TYR A 407 8.17 -4.46 59.06
C TYR A 407 7.79 -4.76 60.52
N ASP A 408 6.51 -4.73 60.86
CA ASP A 408 6.05 -5.08 62.20
C ASP A 408 6.12 -6.60 62.47
N PHE A 409 5.89 -7.43 61.44
CA PHE A 409 6.08 -8.88 61.52
C PHE A 409 7.55 -9.27 61.71
N GLU A 410 8.49 -8.57 61.06
CA GLU A 410 9.93 -8.81 61.18
C GLU A 410 10.41 -8.67 62.64
N LYS A 411 9.93 -7.65 63.36
CA LYS A 411 10.26 -7.43 64.77
C LYS A 411 9.88 -8.58 65.68
N THR A 412 8.86 -9.36 65.31
CA THR A 412 8.35 -10.47 66.13
C THR A 412 8.83 -11.84 65.65
N ARG A 413 9.02 -12.04 64.33
CA ARG A 413 9.35 -13.35 63.71
C ARG A 413 10.22 -13.25 62.43
N GLY A 414 11.13 -12.28 62.33
CA GLY A 414 11.93 -11.97 61.13
C GLY A 414 12.80 -13.09 60.54
N GLY A 415 13.01 -14.20 61.26
CA GLY A 415 13.74 -15.39 60.75
C GLY A 415 12.88 -16.44 60.03
N ALA A 416 11.55 -16.30 60.04
CA ALA A 416 10.64 -17.32 59.54
C ALA A 416 10.66 -17.47 58.01
N ALA A 417 10.50 -18.71 57.51
CA ALA A 417 10.38 -19.00 56.07
C ALA A 417 9.23 -18.21 55.42
N ASP A 418 8.13 -18.01 56.16
CA ASP A 418 6.96 -17.25 55.74
C ASP A 418 7.28 -15.76 55.51
N PHE A 419 8.13 -15.15 56.36
CA PHE A 419 8.59 -13.77 56.17
C PHE A 419 9.40 -13.62 54.89
N LYS A 420 10.37 -14.51 54.65
CA LYS A 420 11.18 -14.49 53.42
C LYS A 420 10.31 -14.64 52.17
N LYS A 421 9.31 -15.52 52.22
CA LYS A 421 8.35 -15.70 51.13
C LYS A 421 7.54 -14.42 50.88
N ALA A 422 6.99 -13.81 51.93
CA ALA A 422 6.21 -12.58 51.81
C ALA A 422 7.05 -11.38 51.33
N GLN A 423 8.31 -11.30 51.78
CA GLN A 423 9.25 -10.27 51.34
C GLN A 423 9.59 -10.40 49.85
N ASN A 424 9.79 -11.63 49.35
CA ASN A 424 9.99 -11.87 47.92
C ASN A 424 8.77 -11.45 47.10
N LEU A 425 7.56 -11.80 47.55
CA LEU A 425 6.32 -11.39 46.89
C LEU A 425 6.15 -9.85 46.86
N LEU A 426 6.48 -9.16 47.96
CA LEU A 426 6.49 -7.70 47.99
C LEU A 426 7.53 -7.10 47.02
N ASN A 427 8.70 -7.71 46.90
CA ASN A 427 9.72 -7.26 45.95
C ASN A 427 9.26 -7.44 44.49
N GLU A 428 8.61 -8.55 44.15
CA GLU A 428 7.99 -8.75 42.83
C GLU A 428 6.89 -7.70 42.55
N ALA A 429 6.06 -7.38 43.55
CA ALA A 429 5.05 -6.32 43.44
C ALA A 429 5.68 -4.96 43.16
N ARG A 430 6.73 -4.60 43.90
CA ARG A 430 7.48 -3.36 43.72
C ARG A 430 8.17 -3.27 42.37
N HIS A 431 8.71 -4.38 41.86
CA HIS A 431 9.31 -4.43 40.52
C HIS A 431 8.28 -4.06 39.46
N ASN A 432 7.13 -4.74 39.43
CA ASN A 432 6.08 -4.47 38.44
C ASN A 432 5.53 -3.05 38.55
N TYR A 433 5.29 -2.55 39.77
CA TYR A 433 4.85 -1.18 40.00
C TYR A 433 5.89 -0.15 39.53
N SER A 434 7.15 -0.32 39.92
CA SER A 434 8.27 0.57 39.52
C SER A 434 8.47 0.55 38.00
N PHE A 435 8.30 -0.61 37.37
CA PHE A 435 8.43 -0.74 35.93
C PHE A 435 7.37 0.07 35.18
N VAL A 436 6.12 0.11 35.66
CA VAL A 436 5.07 0.97 35.08
C VAL A 436 5.40 2.45 35.23
N LEU A 437 5.89 2.88 36.40
CA LEU A 437 6.27 4.29 36.64
C LEU A 437 7.45 4.74 35.77
N LEU A 438 8.52 3.93 35.71
CA LEU A 438 9.70 4.19 34.88
C LEU A 438 9.34 4.15 33.40
N GLY A 439 8.47 3.22 33.02
CA GLY A 439 8.00 3.04 31.66
C GLY A 439 7.02 4.10 31.19
N LYS A 440 6.42 4.88 32.09
CA LYS A 440 5.27 5.76 31.82
C LYS A 440 4.13 4.98 31.17
N GLY A 441 3.17 4.53 31.97
CA GLY A 441 2.16 3.54 31.58
C GLY A 441 1.46 3.75 30.23
N VAL A 442 1.34 4.99 29.76
CA VAL A 442 0.75 5.34 28.45
C VAL A 442 1.44 4.71 27.25
N HIS A 443 2.73 4.35 27.33
CA HIS A 443 3.40 3.65 26.23
C HIS A 443 2.82 2.25 25.99
N ASN A 444 2.26 1.60 27.00
CA ASN A 444 1.55 0.34 26.83
C ASN A 444 0.47 0.16 27.88
N ILE A 445 -0.64 0.89 27.70
CA ILE A 445 -1.74 0.97 28.65
C ILE A 445 -2.26 -0.41 29.07
N GLU A 446 -2.40 -1.36 28.14
CA GLU A 446 -2.88 -2.70 28.44
C GLU A 446 -1.93 -3.47 29.34
N TYR A 447 -0.64 -3.44 29.02
CA TYR A 447 0.37 -4.13 29.79
C TYR A 447 0.59 -3.49 31.17
N SER A 448 0.50 -2.16 31.27
CA SER A 448 0.57 -1.45 32.55
C SER A 448 -0.51 -1.90 33.53
N PHE A 449 -1.76 -2.05 33.09
CA PHE A 449 -2.82 -2.59 33.96
C PHE A 449 -2.58 -4.06 34.35
N LYS A 450 -2.07 -4.89 33.42
CA LYS A 450 -1.69 -6.28 33.75
C LYS A 450 -0.60 -6.31 34.83
N LEU A 451 0.42 -5.45 34.72
CA LEU A 451 1.51 -5.32 35.70
C LEU A 451 1.01 -4.82 37.05
N LEU A 452 0.17 -3.78 37.10
CA LEU A 452 -0.38 -3.24 38.34
C LEU A 452 -1.31 -4.25 39.04
N ASN A 453 -2.14 -4.98 38.28
CA ASN A 453 -2.97 -6.05 38.85
C ASN A 453 -2.14 -7.22 39.36
N ALA A 454 -1.09 -7.61 38.65
CA ALA A 454 -0.15 -8.61 39.14
C ALA A 454 0.56 -8.13 40.42
N ALA A 455 0.99 -6.87 40.49
CA ALA A 455 1.54 -6.29 41.71
C ALA A 455 0.54 -6.34 42.88
N ASN A 456 -0.72 -5.98 42.64
CA ASN A 456 -1.77 -6.04 43.65
C ASN A 456 -2.01 -7.49 44.13
N ASN A 457 -2.09 -8.47 43.23
CA ASN A 457 -2.19 -9.88 43.59
C ASN A 457 -1.00 -10.35 44.44
N LYS A 458 0.22 -9.89 44.13
CA LYS A 458 1.42 -10.20 44.91
C LYS A 458 1.36 -9.59 46.32
N THR A 459 0.79 -8.39 46.48
CA THR A 459 0.56 -7.80 47.81
C THR A 459 -0.42 -8.64 48.65
N GLU A 460 -1.51 -9.14 48.04
CA GLU A 460 -2.50 -9.99 48.72
C GLU A 460 -1.89 -11.37 49.08
N GLN A 461 -1.07 -11.94 48.20
CA GLN A 461 -0.33 -13.17 48.47
C GLN A 461 0.70 -13.01 49.58
N ALA A 462 1.35 -11.84 49.68
CA ALA A 462 2.31 -11.54 50.74
C ALA A 462 1.62 -11.51 52.11
N LEU A 463 0.42 -10.92 52.21
CA LEU A 463 -0.38 -10.93 53.43
C LEU A 463 -0.84 -12.35 53.80
N ALA A 464 -1.34 -13.12 52.83
CA ALA A 464 -1.74 -14.51 53.04
C ALA A 464 -0.59 -15.43 53.47
N ALA A 465 0.65 -15.09 53.13
CA ALA A 465 1.83 -15.87 53.52
C ALA A 465 2.16 -15.73 55.02
N ILE A 466 1.86 -14.58 55.63
CA ILE A 466 2.15 -14.31 57.05
C ILE A 466 0.92 -14.46 57.96
N ASP A 467 -0.28 -14.42 57.40
CA ASP A 467 -1.55 -14.63 58.09
C ASP A 467 -2.40 -15.70 57.38
N LYS A 468 -2.49 -16.88 58.00
CA LYS A 468 -3.28 -18.02 57.47
C LYS A 468 -4.79 -17.78 57.50
N GLY A 469 -5.27 -16.82 58.30
CA GLY A 469 -6.68 -16.43 58.35
C GLY A 469 -7.07 -15.42 57.26
N TYR A 470 -6.08 -14.81 56.60
CA TYR A 470 -6.30 -13.82 55.57
C TYR A 470 -6.83 -14.44 54.28
N LYS A 471 -7.92 -13.86 53.75
CA LYS A 471 -8.50 -14.26 52.46
C LYS A 471 -8.06 -13.26 51.38
N PRO A 472 -7.11 -13.62 50.51
CA PRO A 472 -6.60 -12.71 49.49
C PRO A 472 -7.69 -12.34 48.48
N LYS A 473 -7.75 -11.07 48.11
CA LYS A 473 -8.58 -10.59 47.01
C LYS A 473 -7.86 -10.80 45.68
N GLU A 474 -8.58 -11.30 44.68
CA GLU A 474 -8.05 -11.42 43.32
C GLU A 474 -8.31 -10.15 42.50
N PHE A 475 -7.27 -9.66 41.83
CA PHE A 475 -7.30 -8.55 40.90
C PHE A 475 -7.13 -9.07 39.48
N GLN A 476 -8.15 -8.85 38.66
CA GLN A 476 -8.13 -9.21 37.24
C GLN A 476 -8.20 -7.97 36.36
N THR A 477 -7.57 -8.06 35.20
CA THR A 477 -7.58 -6.99 34.21
C THR A 477 -8.93 -6.96 33.50
N GLN A 478 -9.81 -6.04 33.87
CA GLN A 478 -11.09 -5.80 33.20
C GLN A 478 -11.01 -4.56 32.32
N MET A 479 -10.41 -4.71 31.14
CA MET A 479 -10.28 -3.61 30.19
C MET A 479 -11.34 -3.74 29.11
N THR A 480 -12.22 -2.73 29.01
CA THR A 480 -13.26 -2.70 27.99
C THR A 480 -12.84 -1.85 26.79
N CYS A 481 -13.55 -2.00 25.67
CA CYS A 481 -13.32 -1.19 24.48
C CYS A 481 -13.43 0.32 24.74
N THR A 482 -14.32 0.74 25.65
CA THR A 482 -14.56 2.16 25.98
C THR A 482 -13.55 2.70 26.99
N THR A 483 -13.03 1.86 27.88
CA THR A 483 -11.96 2.24 28.81
C THR A 483 -10.62 2.39 28.10
N LEU A 484 -10.40 1.61 27.03
CA LEU A 484 -9.15 1.56 26.30
C LEU A 484 -9.10 2.48 25.09
N CYS A 485 -10.01 2.35 24.13
CA CYS A 485 -9.80 2.97 22.81
C CYS A 485 -10.97 3.84 22.34
N HIS A 486 -12.18 3.58 22.83
CA HIS A 486 -13.41 4.22 22.39
C HIS A 486 -14.03 5.05 23.52
N VAL A 487 -13.21 5.89 24.14
CA VAL A 487 -13.60 6.69 25.31
C VAL A 487 -14.76 7.62 24.95
N GLY A 488 -15.85 7.54 25.71
CA GLY A 488 -17.01 8.41 25.54
C GLY A 488 -17.90 8.05 24.33
N VAL A 489 -17.59 6.98 23.60
CA VAL A 489 -18.42 6.54 22.45
C VAL A 489 -19.84 6.21 22.88
N GLU A 490 -20.01 5.73 24.11
CA GLU A 490 -21.30 5.38 24.69
C GLU A 490 -22.28 6.55 24.76
N LYS A 491 -21.78 7.80 24.67
CA LYS A 491 -22.62 9.02 24.64
C LYS A 491 -22.78 9.61 23.24
N ARG A 492 -22.15 9.03 22.22
CA ARG A 492 -22.13 9.61 20.87
C ARG A 492 -23.32 9.16 20.03
N THR A 493 -23.83 10.09 19.24
CA THR A 493 -24.76 9.81 18.14
C THR A 493 -23.97 9.78 16.83
N VAL A 494 -24.08 8.68 16.09
CA VAL A 494 -23.34 8.46 14.83
C VAL A 494 -24.30 8.20 13.67
N PRO A 495 -23.92 8.53 12.43
CA PRO A 495 -24.66 8.06 11.26
C PRO A 495 -24.58 6.53 11.17
N PHE A 496 -25.72 5.89 10.95
CA PHE A 496 -25.82 4.46 10.65
C PHE A 496 -26.77 4.26 9.47
N ASN A 497 -26.22 3.97 8.30
CA ASN A 497 -26.96 4.04 7.03
C ASN A 497 -27.66 5.40 6.86
N ASP A 498 -28.98 5.40 6.68
CA ASP A 498 -29.78 6.61 6.48
C ASP A 498 -30.36 7.18 7.80
N ILE A 499 -29.99 6.63 8.95
CA ILE A 499 -30.50 7.02 10.27
C ILE A 499 -29.39 7.57 11.17
N LYS A 500 -29.77 8.33 12.21
CA LYS A 500 -28.88 8.69 13.31
C LYS A 500 -29.04 7.67 14.43
N PHE A 501 -27.97 7.00 14.81
CA PHE A 501 -27.95 6.00 15.87
C PHE A 501 -27.32 6.59 17.14
N SER A 502 -28.09 6.61 18.23
CA SER A 502 -27.63 7.08 19.55
C SER A 502 -27.08 5.91 20.37
N HIS A 503 -25.78 5.90 20.68
CA HIS A 503 -25.22 4.91 21.59
C HIS A 503 -25.78 5.08 23.01
N GLU A 504 -26.07 6.31 23.44
CA GLU A 504 -26.53 6.58 24.81
C GLU A 504 -27.85 5.85 25.09
N THR A 505 -28.78 5.87 24.14
CA THR A 505 -30.07 5.18 24.28
C THR A 505 -29.89 3.66 24.35
N HIS A 506 -28.99 3.10 23.54
CA HIS A 506 -28.87 1.65 23.35
C HIS A 506 -27.90 0.99 24.33
N VAL A 507 -26.73 1.60 24.54
CA VAL A 507 -25.67 1.09 25.41
C VAL A 507 -25.95 1.48 26.86
N THR A 508 -26.16 2.76 27.14
CA THR A 508 -26.39 3.22 28.52
C THR A 508 -27.84 2.96 28.95
N GLY A 509 -28.82 3.33 28.12
CA GLY A 509 -30.24 3.22 28.47
C GLY A 509 -30.82 1.81 28.42
N LYS A 510 -30.27 0.91 27.59
CA LYS A 510 -30.73 -0.48 27.43
C LYS A 510 -29.69 -1.54 27.79
N SER A 511 -28.51 -1.11 28.24
CA SER A 511 -27.42 -2.01 28.67
C SER A 511 -26.98 -3.03 27.61
N LEU A 512 -27.11 -2.68 26.32
CA LEU A 512 -26.64 -3.54 25.23
C LEU A 512 -25.11 -3.62 25.23
N LYS A 513 -24.57 -4.79 24.90
CA LYS A 513 -23.12 -4.99 24.83
C LYS A 513 -22.61 -4.51 23.48
N CYS A 514 -21.38 -4.00 23.47
CA CYS A 514 -20.73 -3.56 22.23
C CYS A 514 -20.67 -4.69 21.18
N SER A 515 -20.45 -5.93 21.63
CA SER A 515 -20.37 -7.14 20.80
C SER A 515 -21.68 -7.53 20.12
N ASP A 516 -22.81 -6.99 20.56
CA ASP A 516 -24.12 -7.28 19.98
C ASP A 516 -24.27 -6.61 18.60
N CYS A 517 -23.51 -5.54 18.35
CA CYS A 517 -23.55 -4.78 17.10
C CYS A 517 -22.17 -4.65 16.43
N HIS A 518 -21.07 -4.77 17.16
CA HIS A 518 -19.70 -4.62 16.64
C HIS A 518 -18.92 -5.93 16.67
N ALA A 519 -18.06 -6.10 15.67
CA ALA A 519 -17.14 -7.23 15.64
C ALA A 519 -16.14 -7.20 16.81
N PRO A 520 -15.73 -8.39 17.29
CA PRO A 520 -14.72 -8.49 18.32
C PRO A 520 -13.35 -8.02 17.80
N ARG A 521 -12.38 -7.94 18.71
CA ARG A 521 -11.08 -7.30 18.51
C ARG A 521 -10.29 -7.91 17.34
N GLU A 522 -10.43 -9.20 17.07
CA GLU A 522 -9.75 -9.95 16.01
C GLU A 522 -10.21 -9.55 14.59
N ASN A 523 -11.43 -9.02 14.48
CA ASN A 523 -12.04 -8.59 13.21
C ASN A 523 -12.61 -7.18 13.34
N HIS A 524 -11.90 -6.33 14.10
CA HIS A 524 -12.35 -5.01 14.51
C HIS A 524 -12.73 -4.09 13.33
N GLY A 525 -13.61 -3.12 13.59
CA GLY A 525 -14.03 -2.12 12.61
C GLY A 525 -15.20 -2.54 11.71
N LYS A 526 -15.89 -3.64 12.05
CA LYS A 526 -17.14 -4.05 11.41
C LYS A 526 -18.31 -3.84 12.36
N THR A 527 -19.42 -3.36 11.81
CA THR A 527 -20.70 -3.21 12.49
C THR A 527 -21.73 -4.06 11.74
N PHE A 528 -22.54 -4.82 12.47
CA PHE A 528 -23.55 -5.69 11.91
C PHE A 528 -24.94 -5.11 12.18
N GLN A 529 -25.76 -5.04 11.14
CA GLN A 529 -27.17 -4.67 11.28
C GLN A 529 -27.98 -5.94 11.58
N LYS A 530 -28.00 -6.36 12.84
CA LYS A 530 -28.87 -7.44 13.28
C LYS A 530 -29.63 -7.00 14.54
N ASN A 531 -30.85 -7.50 14.68
CA ASN A 531 -31.66 -7.40 15.90
C ASN A 531 -32.37 -6.06 16.17
N CYS A 532 -32.31 -5.07 15.27
CA CYS A 532 -33.06 -3.82 15.46
C CYS A 532 -34.58 -4.07 15.56
N ALA A 533 -35.11 -4.93 14.69
CA ALA A 533 -36.52 -5.30 14.68
C ALA A 533 -36.95 -6.07 15.93
N ASP A 534 -36.04 -6.69 16.67
CA ASP A 534 -36.39 -7.48 17.85
C ASP A 534 -36.87 -6.60 19.01
N CYS A 535 -36.36 -5.37 19.10
CA CYS A 535 -36.80 -4.37 20.09
C CYS A 535 -37.73 -3.32 19.47
N HIS A 536 -37.49 -2.94 18.22
CA HIS A 536 -38.25 -1.88 17.55
C HIS A 536 -39.43 -2.37 16.73
N HIS A 537 -39.67 -3.67 16.52
CA HIS A 537 -40.96 -4.14 16.00
C HIS A 537 -41.73 -4.86 17.13
N GLY A 538 -43.05 -4.77 17.13
CA GLY A 538 -43.91 -5.43 18.11
C GLY A 538 -44.98 -4.50 18.71
N LYS A 539 -45.81 -5.06 19.59
CA LYS A 539 -46.95 -4.35 20.23
C LYS A 539 -46.53 -3.22 21.18
N GLU A 540 -45.29 -3.19 21.65
CA GLU A 540 -44.78 -2.18 22.59
C GLU A 540 -44.04 -1.01 21.90
N MET A 541 -44.12 -0.92 20.57
CA MET A 541 -43.64 0.25 19.82
C MET A 541 -44.39 1.52 20.24
N LYS A 542 -43.87 2.25 21.23
CA LYS A 542 -44.47 3.52 21.68
C LYS A 542 -43.59 4.75 21.46
N LYS A 543 -42.28 4.58 21.24
CA LYS A 543 -41.31 5.70 21.21
C LYS A 543 -40.63 5.98 19.88
N VAL A 544 -40.58 5.01 18.95
CA VAL A 544 -39.90 5.16 17.65
C VAL A 544 -40.92 4.99 16.54
N LYS A 545 -41.00 5.93 15.62
CA LYS A 545 -41.91 5.84 14.47
C LYS A 545 -41.28 5.01 13.36
N CYS A 546 -42.09 4.33 12.55
CA CYS A 546 -41.59 3.56 11.41
C CYS A 546 -40.74 4.43 10.47
N GLU A 547 -41.13 5.69 10.29
CA GLU A 547 -40.46 6.66 9.42
C GLU A 547 -39.08 7.14 9.92
N ASP A 548 -38.79 7.00 11.21
CA ASP A 548 -37.48 7.33 11.79
C ASP A 548 -36.41 6.33 11.36
N CYS A 549 -36.82 5.11 11.01
CA CYS A 549 -35.95 4.03 10.55
C CYS A 549 -36.07 3.74 9.05
N HIS A 550 -37.29 3.82 8.50
CA HIS A 550 -37.58 3.57 7.09
C HIS A 550 -37.58 4.87 6.27
N VAL A 551 -36.50 5.64 6.38
CA VAL A 551 -36.38 6.99 5.79
C VAL A 551 -36.58 6.99 4.27
N SER A 552 -36.08 5.99 3.55
CA SER A 552 -36.30 5.87 2.11
C SER A 552 -37.78 5.64 1.77
N VAL A 553 -38.48 4.81 2.55
CA VAL A 553 -39.92 4.56 2.37
C VAL A 553 -40.69 5.86 2.64
N LYS A 554 -40.38 6.56 3.74
CA LYS A 554 -40.95 7.88 4.06
C LYS A 554 -40.81 8.84 2.90
N ARG A 555 -39.59 8.99 2.35
CA ARG A 555 -39.31 9.89 1.21
C ARG A 555 -40.09 9.51 -0.04
N ILE A 556 -40.24 8.21 -0.35
CA ILE A 556 -41.04 7.74 -1.49
C ILE A 556 -42.53 8.05 -1.27
N VAL A 557 -43.09 7.78 -0.09
CA VAL A 557 -44.50 8.08 0.24
C VAL A 557 -44.75 9.59 0.17
N GLN A 558 -43.86 10.39 0.75
CA GLN A 558 -43.93 11.86 0.69
C GLN A 558 -43.69 12.42 -0.71
N GLY A 559 -43.11 11.62 -1.62
CA GLY A 559 -42.76 12.08 -2.96
C GLY A 559 -41.65 13.11 -2.96
N LYS A 560 -40.69 13.03 -2.02
CA LYS A 560 -39.65 14.05 -1.82
C LYS A 560 -38.23 13.47 -1.84
N GLY A 561 -37.26 14.38 -1.92
CA GLY A 561 -35.85 14.08 -1.74
C GLY A 561 -35.13 13.53 -2.96
N GLY A 562 -35.79 13.38 -4.10
CA GLY A 562 -35.18 13.03 -5.37
C GLY A 562 -34.38 14.18 -5.96
N ILE A 563 -33.22 13.89 -6.53
CA ILE A 563 -32.41 14.90 -7.19
C ILE A 563 -32.94 15.12 -8.60
N GLY A 564 -33.25 16.38 -8.95
CA GLY A 564 -33.67 16.76 -10.30
C GLY A 564 -35.07 16.28 -10.70
N VAL A 565 -35.87 15.79 -9.75
CA VAL A 565 -37.23 15.31 -9.96
C VAL A 565 -38.18 16.13 -9.10
N LYS A 566 -39.34 16.49 -9.66
CA LYS A 566 -40.34 17.31 -8.97
C LYS A 566 -40.97 16.52 -7.83
N GLU A 567 -41.26 17.20 -6.71
CA GLU A 567 -41.95 16.55 -5.61
C GLU A 567 -43.35 16.08 -6.03
N ARG A 568 -43.68 14.82 -5.75
CA ARG A 568 -44.96 14.20 -6.11
C ARG A 568 -45.47 13.27 -5.01
N PRO A 569 -46.16 13.81 -3.99
CA PRO A 569 -46.68 13.02 -2.87
C PRO A 569 -47.58 11.87 -3.32
N SER A 570 -47.51 10.74 -2.61
CA SER A 570 -48.39 9.60 -2.86
C SER A 570 -49.80 9.91 -2.40
N ASN A 571 -50.81 9.42 -3.12
CA ASN A 571 -52.21 9.49 -2.69
C ASN A 571 -52.50 8.72 -1.39
N LYS A 572 -51.50 8.00 -0.86
CA LYS A 572 -51.55 7.29 0.42
C LYS A 572 -51.10 8.15 1.60
N LEU A 573 -50.36 9.23 1.32
CA LEU A 573 -49.84 10.13 2.35
C LEU A 573 -51.00 10.75 3.12
N ASP A 574 -50.93 10.69 4.46
CA ASP A 574 -51.95 11.20 5.40
C ASP A 574 -53.35 10.57 5.27
N VAL A 575 -53.50 9.50 4.49
CA VAL A 575 -54.76 8.76 4.30
C VAL A 575 -54.71 7.37 4.94
N VAL A 576 -53.57 6.68 4.83
CA VAL A 576 -53.34 5.36 5.42
C VAL A 576 -52.06 5.34 6.24
N GLU A 577 -52.10 4.64 7.36
CA GLU A 577 -50.94 4.41 8.21
C GLU A 577 -50.14 3.19 7.73
N CYS A 578 -48.84 3.15 8.02
CA CYS A 578 -47.97 2.02 7.64
C CYS A 578 -48.53 0.67 8.13
N MET A 579 -49.12 0.67 9.33
CA MET A 579 -49.66 -0.53 10.00
C MET A 579 -50.96 -1.04 9.36
N ASP A 580 -51.66 -0.24 8.56
CA ASP A 580 -52.87 -0.68 7.86
C ASP A 580 -52.54 -1.77 6.83
N CYS A 581 -51.37 -1.63 6.19
CA CYS A 581 -50.84 -2.60 5.23
C CYS A 581 -49.86 -3.60 5.87
N HIS A 582 -49.11 -3.19 6.91
CA HIS A 582 -48.04 -3.98 7.52
C HIS A 582 -48.37 -4.52 8.92
N ARG A 583 -49.49 -5.24 9.05
CA ARG A 583 -49.97 -5.75 10.35
C ARG A 583 -49.03 -6.78 11.00
N GLY A 584 -48.22 -7.50 10.22
CA GLY A 584 -47.26 -8.49 10.71
C GLY A 584 -46.19 -7.89 11.63
N VAL A 585 -45.91 -6.58 11.51
CA VAL A 585 -44.93 -5.85 12.33
C VAL A 585 -45.24 -5.97 13.82
N ALA A 586 -46.52 -5.96 14.21
CA ALA A 586 -46.93 -6.11 15.61
C ALA A 586 -46.57 -7.49 16.19
N ALA A 587 -46.42 -8.51 15.34
CA ALA A 587 -46.00 -9.85 15.69
C ALA A 587 -44.53 -10.13 15.36
N LYS A 588 -43.73 -9.08 15.07
CA LYS A 588 -42.33 -9.18 14.62
C LYS A 588 -42.15 -10.05 13.38
N LYS A 589 -43.15 -10.13 12.51
CA LYS A 589 -43.14 -10.91 11.28
C LYS A 589 -43.23 -9.99 10.07
N LYS A 590 -42.43 -10.27 9.04
CA LYS A 590 -42.54 -9.57 7.77
C LYS A 590 -43.78 -10.07 7.02
N ASP A 591 -44.66 -9.17 6.62
CA ASP A 591 -45.80 -9.51 5.79
C ASP A 591 -45.35 -10.02 4.42
N THR A 592 -46.00 -11.08 3.94
CA THR A 592 -45.81 -11.57 2.57
C THR A 592 -46.48 -10.62 1.59
N PHE A 593 -46.03 -10.63 0.32
CA PHE A 593 -46.65 -9.79 -0.69
C PHE A 593 -48.13 -10.14 -0.90
N ASP A 594 -48.50 -11.42 -0.84
CA ASP A 594 -49.90 -11.84 -0.93
C ASP A 594 -50.74 -11.36 0.26
N ALA A 595 -50.15 -11.31 1.45
CA ALA A 595 -50.83 -10.72 2.61
C ALA A 595 -51.12 -9.23 2.36
N ILE A 596 -50.14 -8.47 1.86
CA ILE A 596 -50.31 -7.05 1.51
C ILE A 596 -51.34 -6.88 0.38
N LYS A 597 -51.32 -7.72 -0.65
CA LYS A 597 -52.31 -7.73 -1.74
C LYS A 597 -53.73 -7.88 -1.19
N LYS A 598 -53.93 -8.83 -0.25
CA LYS A 598 -55.21 -9.01 0.43
C LYS A 598 -55.63 -7.76 1.21
N ARG A 599 -54.69 -7.06 1.89
CA ARG A 599 -55.01 -5.80 2.59
C ARG A 599 -55.51 -4.70 1.67
N CYS A 600 -54.96 -4.58 0.45
CA CYS A 600 -55.49 -3.63 -0.52
C CYS A 600 -56.96 -3.91 -0.87
N ILE A 601 -57.34 -5.19 -0.99
CA ILE A 601 -58.70 -5.63 -1.36
C ILE A 601 -59.68 -5.51 -0.18
N GLU A 602 -59.19 -5.34 1.06
CA GLU A 602 -60.07 -5.10 2.21
C GLU A 602 -60.73 -3.71 2.16
N CYS A 603 -60.07 -2.74 1.55
CA CYS A 603 -60.58 -1.37 1.40
C CYS A 603 -60.94 -1.00 -0.06
N HIS A 604 -60.48 -1.78 -1.04
CA HIS A 604 -60.71 -1.56 -2.46
C HIS A 604 -61.23 -2.84 -3.15
N ASP A 605 -61.72 -2.72 -4.38
CA ASP A 605 -62.14 -3.89 -5.15
C ASP A 605 -60.97 -4.82 -5.56
N GLN A 606 -61.30 -5.98 -6.13
CA GLN A 606 -60.34 -6.99 -6.58
C GLN A 606 -59.30 -6.45 -7.58
N SER A 607 -59.65 -5.43 -8.37
CA SER A 607 -58.75 -4.85 -9.39
C SER A 607 -57.55 -4.14 -8.76
N TYR A 608 -57.65 -3.67 -7.51
CA TYR A 608 -56.53 -3.10 -6.77
C TYR A 608 -55.49 -4.14 -6.37
N GLY A 609 -55.90 -5.39 -6.18
CA GLY A 609 -54.99 -6.52 -6.01
C GLY A 609 -54.10 -6.73 -7.23
N GLU A 610 -54.66 -6.63 -8.43
CA GLU A 610 -53.87 -6.71 -9.68
C GLU A 610 -53.06 -5.43 -9.94
N LYS A 611 -53.57 -4.27 -9.51
CA LYS A 611 -52.84 -3.00 -9.58
C LYS A 611 -51.54 -3.05 -8.76
N VAL A 612 -51.56 -3.56 -7.52
CA VAL A 612 -50.34 -3.65 -6.70
C VAL A 612 -49.33 -4.67 -7.25
N VAL A 613 -49.80 -5.78 -7.85
CA VAL A 613 -48.95 -6.74 -8.57
C VAL A 613 -48.23 -6.05 -9.74
N ARG A 614 -48.98 -5.29 -10.56
CA ARG A 614 -48.40 -4.51 -11.65
C ARG A 614 -47.40 -3.47 -11.15
N TRP A 615 -47.71 -2.73 -10.09
CA TRP A 615 -46.80 -1.74 -9.51
C TRP A 615 -45.46 -2.36 -9.08
N LYS A 616 -45.52 -3.51 -8.41
CA LYS A 616 -44.33 -4.27 -8.03
C LYS A 616 -43.53 -4.70 -9.26
N ALA A 617 -44.18 -5.29 -10.25
CA ALA A 617 -43.54 -5.75 -11.47
C ALA A 617 -42.89 -4.59 -12.25
N SER A 618 -43.56 -3.45 -12.39
CA SER A 618 -43.01 -2.24 -13.02
C SER A 618 -41.78 -1.72 -12.25
N SER A 619 -41.87 -1.64 -10.93
CA SER A 619 -40.75 -1.21 -10.08
C SER A 619 -39.51 -2.10 -10.24
N GLU A 620 -39.71 -3.42 -10.13
CA GLU A 620 -38.62 -4.39 -10.24
C GLU A 620 -38.04 -4.42 -11.67
N GLY A 621 -38.90 -4.29 -12.68
CA GLY A 621 -38.50 -4.22 -14.09
C GLY A 621 -37.62 -3.01 -14.39
N LEU A 622 -38.01 -1.80 -13.93
CA LEU A 622 -37.22 -0.59 -14.12
C LEU A 622 -35.90 -0.63 -13.35
N LEU A 623 -35.90 -1.11 -12.11
CA LEU A 623 -34.66 -1.30 -11.34
C LEU A 623 -33.71 -2.27 -12.05
N LYS A 624 -34.23 -3.39 -12.59
CA LYS A 624 -33.45 -4.37 -13.35
C LYS A 624 -32.90 -3.79 -14.66
N LYS A 625 -33.62 -2.85 -15.29
CA LYS A 625 -33.16 -2.13 -16.50
C LYS A 625 -32.04 -1.13 -16.19
N VAL A 626 -32.11 -0.43 -15.06
CA VAL A 626 -31.14 0.63 -14.69
C VAL A 626 -29.89 0.07 -14.00
N SER A 627 -30.00 -1.03 -13.24
CA SER A 627 -28.87 -1.61 -12.47
C SER A 627 -27.62 -1.89 -13.32
N PRO A 628 -27.70 -2.50 -14.52
CA PRO A 628 -26.50 -2.75 -15.33
C PRO A 628 -25.79 -1.46 -15.76
N LYS A 629 -26.54 -0.36 -15.98
CA LYS A 629 -25.96 0.95 -16.32
C LYS A 629 -25.24 1.57 -15.12
N ILE A 630 -25.82 1.45 -13.92
CA ILE A 630 -25.18 1.87 -12.67
C ILE A 630 -23.82 1.16 -12.53
N ASP A 631 -23.80 -0.16 -12.66
CA ASP A 631 -22.59 -0.95 -12.48
C ASP A 631 -21.54 -0.62 -13.54
N LYS A 632 -21.95 -0.48 -14.80
CA LYS A 632 -21.07 -0.08 -15.91
C LYS A 632 -20.42 1.29 -15.68
N VAL A 633 -21.20 2.32 -15.34
CA VAL A 633 -20.65 3.67 -15.12
C VAL A 633 -19.75 3.70 -13.90
N ARG A 634 -20.11 3.01 -12.81
CA ARG A 634 -19.27 2.88 -11.61
C ARG A 634 -17.93 2.24 -11.94
N GLU A 635 -17.92 1.16 -12.71
CA GLU A 635 -16.71 0.45 -13.11
C GLU A 635 -15.80 1.33 -13.97
N GLU A 636 -16.37 2.03 -14.97
CA GLU A 636 -15.60 2.92 -15.84
C GLU A 636 -15.04 4.12 -15.07
N ILE A 637 -15.81 4.76 -14.19
CA ILE A 637 -15.31 5.83 -13.30
C ILE A 637 -14.15 5.28 -12.44
N GLY A 638 -14.33 4.10 -11.84
CA GLY A 638 -13.29 3.44 -11.05
C GLY A 638 -12.00 3.19 -11.84
N LYS A 639 -12.11 2.70 -13.09
CA LYS A 639 -10.96 2.52 -13.99
C LYS A 639 -10.23 3.83 -14.28
N ILE A 640 -10.95 4.94 -14.42
CA ILE A 640 -10.36 6.26 -14.68
C ILE A 640 -9.62 6.78 -13.44
N GLU A 641 -10.21 6.64 -12.25
CA GLU A 641 -9.63 7.08 -10.99
C GLU A 641 -8.38 6.29 -10.64
N LEU A 642 -8.39 4.98 -10.90
CA LEU A 642 -7.21 4.12 -10.78
C LEU A 642 -6.05 4.55 -11.70
N ARG A 643 -6.35 5.26 -12.78
CA ARG A 643 -5.36 5.81 -13.73
C ARG A 643 -5.04 7.29 -13.45
N GLY A 644 -5.47 7.84 -12.30
CA GLY A 644 -5.26 9.24 -11.92
C GLY A 644 -5.99 10.26 -12.81
N GLY A 645 -6.99 9.84 -13.58
CA GLY A 645 -7.74 10.74 -14.46
C GLY A 645 -8.81 11.52 -13.71
N HIS A 646 -9.11 12.73 -14.18
CA HIS A 646 -10.18 13.56 -13.62
C HIS A 646 -11.56 12.97 -13.94
N THR A 647 -12.35 12.67 -12.91
CA THR A 647 -13.72 12.13 -13.04
C THR A 647 -14.82 13.08 -12.61
N PHE A 648 -14.49 14.33 -12.29
CA PHE A 648 -15.43 15.31 -11.73
C PHE A 648 -16.73 15.43 -12.54
N VAL A 649 -16.61 15.51 -13.88
CA VAL A 649 -17.76 15.67 -14.79
C VAL A 649 -18.69 14.44 -14.76
N TYR A 650 -18.14 13.22 -14.66
CA TYR A 650 -18.93 11.99 -14.59
C TYR A 650 -19.50 11.76 -13.19
N ARG A 651 -18.77 12.15 -12.14
CA ARG A 651 -19.17 11.93 -10.74
C ARG A 651 -20.46 12.65 -10.39
N LYS A 652 -20.69 13.85 -10.94
CA LYS A 652 -21.95 14.56 -10.73
C LYS A 652 -23.12 13.76 -11.32
N LEU A 653 -23.06 13.42 -12.61
CA LEU A 653 -24.10 12.66 -13.30
C LEU A 653 -24.35 11.30 -12.64
N PHE A 654 -23.28 10.57 -12.33
CA PHE A 654 -23.37 9.27 -11.66
C PHE A 654 -23.93 9.39 -10.24
N GLY A 655 -23.49 10.38 -9.46
CA GLY A 655 -23.96 10.59 -8.09
C GLY A 655 -25.45 10.92 -8.03
N GLU A 656 -25.94 11.79 -8.94
CA GLU A 656 -27.37 12.11 -9.05
C GLU A 656 -28.19 10.85 -9.40
N ALA A 657 -27.72 10.07 -10.37
CA ALA A 657 -28.40 8.83 -10.78
C ALA A 657 -28.39 7.75 -9.68
N GLU A 658 -27.23 7.51 -9.07
CA GLU A 658 -27.04 6.52 -8.02
C GLU A 658 -27.88 6.85 -6.78
N PHE A 659 -27.99 8.13 -6.43
CA PHE A 659 -28.85 8.57 -5.34
C PHE A 659 -30.32 8.22 -5.60
N ASN A 660 -30.88 8.62 -6.75
CA ASN A 660 -32.28 8.36 -7.09
C ASN A 660 -32.56 6.85 -7.21
N PHE A 661 -31.64 6.10 -7.85
CA PHE A 661 -31.72 4.65 -7.95
C PHE A 661 -31.76 3.97 -6.57
N ASN A 662 -30.88 4.37 -5.64
CA ASN A 662 -30.84 3.81 -4.30
C ASN A 662 -32.06 4.20 -3.45
N LEU A 663 -32.57 5.43 -3.61
CA LEU A 663 -33.79 5.89 -2.94
C LEU A 663 -34.98 4.99 -3.31
N VAL A 664 -35.16 4.70 -4.60
CA VAL A 664 -36.21 3.79 -5.08
C VAL A 664 -35.97 2.36 -4.60
N LYS A 665 -34.74 1.84 -4.75
CA LYS A 665 -34.41 0.47 -4.37
C LYS A 665 -34.67 0.19 -2.89
N ARG A 666 -34.37 1.15 -2.01
CA ARG A 666 -34.59 1.03 -0.55
C ARG A 666 -36.01 1.38 -0.13
N GLY A 667 -36.64 2.36 -0.79
CA GLY A 667 -37.98 2.83 -0.48
C GLY A 667 -39.10 1.93 -1.01
N ASN A 668 -38.78 1.03 -1.95
CA ASN A 668 -39.71 0.12 -2.63
C ASN A 668 -40.82 0.88 -3.37
N GLY A 669 -40.76 0.88 -4.70
CA GLY A 669 -41.59 1.76 -5.53
C GLY A 669 -43.10 1.50 -5.49
N VAL A 670 -43.56 0.42 -4.85
CA VAL A 670 -44.99 0.15 -4.61
C VAL A 670 -45.66 1.25 -3.75
N HIS A 671 -44.88 1.96 -2.93
CA HIS A 671 -45.40 3.02 -2.08
C HIS A 671 -45.80 4.29 -2.85
N ASN A 672 -45.16 4.55 -4.00
CA ASN A 672 -45.46 5.67 -4.89
C ASN A 672 -44.90 5.39 -6.29
N LEU A 673 -45.71 4.76 -7.15
CA LEU A 673 -45.26 4.30 -8.48
C LEU A 673 -44.84 5.47 -9.36
N GLU A 674 -45.68 6.52 -9.45
CA GLU A 674 -45.48 7.63 -10.39
C GLU A 674 -44.18 8.38 -10.08
N TYR A 675 -43.96 8.72 -8.80
CA TYR A 675 -42.72 9.37 -8.38
C TYR A 675 -41.49 8.48 -8.60
N MET A 676 -41.63 7.17 -8.40
CA MET A 676 -40.56 6.22 -8.62
C MET A 676 -40.19 6.09 -10.10
N GLU A 677 -41.17 6.08 -11.00
CA GLU A 677 -40.94 6.06 -12.44
C GLU A 677 -40.14 7.28 -12.88
N GLU A 678 -40.51 8.48 -12.42
CA GLU A 678 -39.78 9.73 -12.68
C GLU A 678 -38.34 9.69 -12.13
N LEU A 679 -38.13 9.16 -10.92
CA LEU A 679 -36.80 8.99 -10.32
C LEU A 679 -35.89 8.07 -11.14
N LEU A 680 -36.42 6.92 -11.58
CA LEU A 680 -35.66 5.95 -12.36
C LEU A 680 -35.43 6.41 -13.80
N GLU A 681 -36.39 7.12 -14.39
CA GLU A 681 -36.22 7.75 -15.69
C GLU A 681 -35.12 8.81 -15.66
N PHE A 682 -35.15 9.71 -14.67
CA PHE A 682 -34.11 10.70 -14.46
C PHE A 682 -32.73 10.03 -14.26
N ALA A 683 -32.66 9.02 -13.39
CA ALA A 683 -31.43 8.28 -13.15
C ALA A 683 -30.92 7.59 -14.43
N ASN A 684 -31.81 7.00 -15.22
CA ASN A 684 -31.46 6.40 -16.50
C ASN A 684 -30.89 7.42 -17.47
N ASN A 685 -31.52 8.60 -17.59
CA ASN A 685 -31.08 9.66 -18.50
C ASN A 685 -29.69 10.19 -18.11
N ARG A 686 -29.44 10.38 -16.81
CA ARG A 686 -28.13 10.77 -16.27
C ARG A 686 -27.05 9.72 -16.54
N LEU A 687 -27.37 8.44 -16.41
CA LEU A 687 -26.44 7.37 -16.73
C LEU A 687 -26.14 7.31 -18.24
N ASP A 688 -27.15 7.49 -19.09
CA ASP A 688 -26.96 7.55 -20.53
C ASP A 688 -26.08 8.72 -20.95
N GLU A 689 -26.25 9.88 -20.30
CA GLU A 689 -25.36 11.03 -20.46
C GLU A 689 -23.93 10.71 -20.02
N ALA A 690 -23.75 10.13 -18.83
CA ALA A 690 -22.44 9.73 -18.33
C ALA A 690 -21.74 8.72 -19.26
N ILE A 691 -22.47 7.72 -19.76
CA ILE A 691 -21.96 6.72 -20.71
C ILE A 691 -21.53 7.39 -22.02
N LYS A 692 -22.33 8.33 -22.56
CA LYS A 692 -21.98 9.08 -23.77
C LYS A 692 -20.71 9.89 -23.58
N GLN A 693 -20.56 10.57 -22.44
CA GLN A 693 -19.36 11.35 -22.15
C GLN A 693 -18.13 10.46 -21.96
N LEU A 694 -18.28 9.31 -21.29
CA LEU A 694 -17.21 8.31 -21.15
C LEU A 694 -16.78 7.74 -22.50
N ALA A 695 -17.71 7.56 -23.45
CA ALA A 695 -17.42 7.04 -24.79
C ALA A 695 -16.64 8.03 -25.67
N LYS A 696 -16.85 9.35 -25.51
CA LYS A 696 -16.12 10.40 -26.26
C LYS A 696 -14.62 10.48 -25.92
N ARG A 697 -14.16 9.78 -24.88
CA ARG A 697 -12.76 9.73 -24.45
C ARG A 697 -11.96 8.61 -25.14
N LYS A 698 -12.61 7.68 -25.83
CA LYS A 698 -11.91 6.58 -26.51
C LYS A 698 -11.10 7.06 -27.70
#